data_AF-A0A962DI62-F1
#
_entry.id   AF-A0A962DI62-F1
#
_cell.length_a   1.000
_cell.length_b   1.000
_cell.length_c   1.000
_cell.angle_alpha   90.00
_cell.angle_beta   90.00
_cell.angle_gamma   90.00
#
_symmetry.space_group_name_H-M   'P 1'
#
loop_
_entity.id
_entity.type
_entity.pdbx_description
1 polymer ?
#
loop_
_entity_poly.entity_id
_entity_poly.type
_entity_poly.pdbx_seq_one_letter_code
_entity_poly.pdbx_strand_id
1 'polypeptide(L)'
;MKSKFLSIIYFFIFFQLGFAYGNPKLDSMLNAIKPDNIEASSWSDLKSAIFDYKIFADNVFGQPASISLDGNNGRAVIGAIGAQDNGFISGAAYVFELNNGQWSQVQKLVASDGVSYQFFGKSVAIDGNMIAVGSGGSSAIGAVYIFQLQGSQWIETDKLKLSSSTNLFSESIDLANNRLIVADRNAKNNTNPQIVTGAVYVYTYDSNNSTWSNPIKILANNPIEFSGFGSDLALDSSGNRFVVGANSEDNEFGADAGAVYVYDFNGISWSQSQRITANDAAAGDEFGDNVAIDGDIISVSGVLSKAYIFELAINNWFQSFLVIDGNPNSGLGFDLDMSNDKVVFARTNPKSLLVYKKNSTIWSLEETIFTPNSPQSLIVSLEGDEMLLGEYNIASQYYKFETDISCNSSPCWNHNQEFNIEDNTEEDAFGVSLDISGNRAVVGAFRDDDKGNNAGAAYVYEYKNIGNTSEWTLVKKLLATNGATEDEFGRSVAIDGDRIVIGAFKDDYIIFNGGIPVPVSNAGSVYVFEYDGFKWVETQNIRSGEGLLAQNDLFGFAVDIHGDRIAIGAYSDDENGINSGAVYIYQAVNNNWELSEKIMPNDGDPDDSFGYAISLDSSRILIGAYQDDDIANNAGAAYIYQYNPVFQGWNFQDKLLPLTFGNPDDFVGTAVSLQGDKAIVGANWDNVGQHLDNGRVYYYKKDELQTSWSQIQSIVSQNSSDGDRFGYSVSIHGKKLLVGAWREDHDTKVDNGAAYLLSLNETTGLWEHEELLRANDFDTEDYFGVSVKLTDQWMMIGAHQEDTPSINAGSVYVYRTDLIFENGFE
;
A
#
# COMPACT_ATOMS: atom_id res chain seq x y z
N MET A 1 -15.28 62.95 -19.43
CA MET A 1 -14.86 61.87 -20.35
C MET A 1 -13.40 61.50 -20.06
N LYS A 2 -13.21 60.49 -19.20
CA LYS A 2 -11.99 59.68 -18.95
C LYS A 2 -12.17 58.98 -17.58
N SER A 3 -12.98 57.91 -17.54
CA SER A 3 -13.15 57.03 -16.36
C SER A 3 -13.94 55.76 -16.68
N LYS A 4 -13.67 55.13 -17.84
CA LYS A 4 -14.18 53.78 -18.21
C LYS A 4 -13.16 53.10 -19.11
N PHE A 5 -12.10 52.53 -18.53
CA PHE A 5 -11.11 51.73 -19.26
C PHE A 5 -10.35 50.72 -18.36
N LEU A 6 -10.99 50.24 -17.28
CA LEU A 6 -10.39 49.30 -16.32
C LEU A 6 -11.33 48.11 -15.96
N SER A 7 -12.20 47.72 -16.90
CA SER A 7 -13.16 46.61 -16.70
C SER A 7 -13.29 45.71 -17.92
N ILE A 8 -12.23 45.61 -18.74
CA ILE A 8 -12.17 44.80 -19.98
C ILE A 8 -10.86 43.97 -19.99
N ILE A 9 -10.39 43.55 -18.80
CA ILE A 9 -9.29 42.58 -18.64
C ILE A 9 -9.72 41.52 -17.60
N TYR A 10 -10.84 40.85 -17.89
CA TYR A 10 -11.30 39.61 -17.23
C TYR A 10 -12.22 38.78 -18.15
N PHE A 11 -12.21 39.05 -19.46
CA PHE A 11 -13.24 38.58 -20.41
C PHE A 11 -12.66 37.87 -21.65
N PHE A 12 -11.44 37.32 -21.56
CA PHE A 12 -10.72 36.81 -22.74
C PHE A 12 -9.88 35.53 -22.52
N ILE A 13 -10.30 34.65 -21.60
CA ILE A 13 -9.82 33.25 -21.53
C ILE A 13 -11.00 32.30 -21.21
N PHE A 14 -12.01 32.21 -22.10
CA PHE A 14 -13.07 31.18 -22.02
C PHE A 14 -13.78 30.95 -23.37
N PHE A 15 -13.03 30.86 -24.47
CA PHE A 15 -13.61 30.66 -25.80
C PHE A 15 -12.70 29.90 -26.78
N GLN A 16 -12.54 28.58 -26.58
CA GLN A 16 -12.33 27.60 -27.66
C GLN A 16 -12.80 26.21 -27.23
N LEU A 17 -13.35 25.45 -28.19
CA LEU A 17 -13.96 24.11 -28.06
C LEU A 17 -15.25 24.11 -27.20
N GLY A 18 -16.40 23.56 -27.63
CA GLY A 18 -16.78 23.01 -28.93
C GLY A 18 -18.14 22.29 -28.80
N PHE A 19 -19.20 22.77 -29.45
CA PHE A 19 -20.58 22.26 -29.26
C PHE A 19 -20.75 20.76 -29.57
N ALA A 20 -21.52 20.06 -28.72
CA ALA A 20 -22.29 18.88 -29.10
C ALA A 20 -23.72 18.99 -28.53
N TYR A 21 -24.72 19.03 -29.41
CA TYR A 21 -26.15 19.11 -29.04
C TYR A 21 -26.80 17.73 -29.05
N GLY A 22 -27.57 17.42 -28.00
CA GLY A 22 -28.75 16.55 -27.95
C GLY A 22 -28.79 15.23 -28.76
N ASN A 23 -28.83 14.09 -28.07
CA ASN A 23 -29.22 12.79 -28.65
C ASN A 23 -30.22 12.05 -27.72
N PRO A 24 -31.48 11.81 -28.11
CA PRO A 24 -32.53 11.21 -27.26
C PRO A 24 -32.39 9.70 -26.97
N LYS A 25 -31.17 9.20 -26.76
CA LYS A 25 -30.86 7.76 -26.71
C LYS A 25 -30.15 7.30 -25.42
N LEU A 26 -30.05 8.17 -24.42
CA LEU A 26 -29.34 7.88 -23.17
C LEU A 26 -30.22 7.15 -22.13
N ASP A 27 -31.53 7.44 -22.08
CA ASP A 27 -32.47 6.81 -21.13
C ASP A 27 -32.58 5.28 -21.27
N SER A 28 -32.19 4.72 -22.42
CA SER A 28 -32.15 3.25 -22.63
C SER A 28 -30.87 2.56 -22.15
N MET A 29 -29.85 3.30 -21.67
CA MET A 29 -28.62 2.72 -21.12
C MET A 29 -28.61 2.64 -19.59
N LEU A 30 -29.52 3.34 -18.90
CA LEU A 30 -29.55 3.40 -17.43
C LEU A 30 -30.08 2.13 -16.71
N ASN A 31 -30.50 1.09 -17.45
CA ASN A 31 -31.14 -0.11 -16.88
C ASN A 31 -30.33 -1.41 -17.06
N ALA A 32 -29.04 -1.31 -17.38
CA ALA A 32 -28.22 -2.48 -17.69
C ALA A 32 -26.75 -2.37 -17.23
N ILE A 33 -26.52 -2.12 -15.94
CA ILE A 33 -25.38 -2.66 -15.17
C ILE A 33 -25.89 -2.89 -13.74
N LYS A 34 -25.77 -4.11 -13.25
CA LYS A 34 -25.68 -4.45 -11.83
C LYS A 34 -24.32 -5.11 -11.64
N PRO A 35 -23.44 -4.60 -10.75
CA PRO A 35 -22.38 -5.40 -10.18
C PRO A 35 -22.96 -6.17 -8.99
N ASP A 36 -22.78 -7.49 -8.97
CA ASP A 36 -22.93 -8.27 -7.76
C ASP A 36 -21.60 -8.22 -6.98
N ASN A 37 -21.68 -8.06 -5.66
CA ASN A 37 -20.65 -8.11 -4.61
C ASN A 37 -19.17 -8.12 -5.03
N ILE A 38 -18.45 -7.04 -4.69
CA ILE A 38 -16.98 -7.00 -4.59
C ILE A 38 -16.64 -6.49 -3.19
N GLU A 39 -15.91 -7.29 -2.42
CA GLU A 39 -15.17 -6.87 -1.22
C GLU A 39 -13.72 -6.65 -1.68
N ALA A 40 -13.12 -5.51 -1.33
CA ALA A 40 -11.79 -5.09 -1.80
C ALA A 40 -10.80 -5.08 -0.63
N SER A 41 -9.51 -5.36 -0.87
CA SER A 41 -8.57 -5.75 0.19
C SER A 41 -7.12 -5.30 0.00
N SER A 42 -6.78 -4.42 -0.96
CA SER A 42 -5.43 -3.81 -0.99
C SER A 42 -5.36 -2.45 -1.71
N TRP A 43 -4.27 -1.70 -1.49
CA TRP A 43 -4.05 -0.37 -2.08
C TRP A 43 -3.86 -0.33 -3.61
N SER A 44 -3.76 -1.47 -4.31
CA SER A 44 -3.85 -1.50 -5.78
C SER A 44 -5.30 -1.60 -6.29
N ASP A 45 -6.24 -2.05 -5.46
CA ASP A 45 -7.69 -1.91 -5.73
C ASP A 45 -8.09 -0.44 -5.81
N LEU A 46 -7.31 0.50 -5.27
CA LEU A 46 -7.51 1.94 -5.46
C LEU A 46 -7.18 2.44 -6.88
N LYS A 47 -6.44 1.67 -7.70
CA LYS A 47 -6.26 1.97 -9.14
C LYS A 47 -7.44 1.49 -9.98
N SER A 48 -8.08 0.38 -9.62
CA SER A 48 -9.31 -0.12 -10.26
C SER A 48 -10.57 0.56 -9.71
N ALA A 49 -10.52 1.03 -8.45
CA ALA A 49 -11.48 1.92 -7.80
C ALA A 49 -11.14 3.42 -7.94
N ILE A 50 -10.29 3.79 -8.91
CA ILE A 50 -10.57 5.02 -9.65
C ILE A 50 -11.90 4.78 -10.35
N PHE A 51 -13.00 5.09 -9.66
CA PHE A 51 -14.29 5.09 -10.31
C PHE A 51 -14.18 6.03 -11.52
N ASP A 52 -14.36 5.51 -12.74
CA ASP A 52 -14.76 6.31 -13.91
C ASP A 52 -16.22 6.79 -13.75
N TYR A 53 -16.55 7.23 -12.53
CA TYR A 53 -17.63 8.14 -12.23
C TYR A 53 -17.24 9.50 -12.80
N LYS A 54 -17.36 9.61 -14.12
CA LYS A 54 -17.70 10.88 -14.79
C LYS A 54 -19.09 11.34 -14.32
N ILE A 55 -19.22 11.65 -13.03
CA ILE A 55 -20.42 12.27 -12.50
C ILE A 55 -20.44 13.71 -12.99
N PHE A 56 -21.23 13.91 -14.05
CA PHE A 56 -21.59 15.20 -14.62
C PHE A 56 -20.46 15.91 -15.38
N ALA A 57 -20.28 15.52 -16.65
CA ALA A 57 -19.47 16.25 -17.64
C ALA A 57 -19.95 17.70 -17.94
N ASP A 58 -21.03 18.15 -17.29
CA ASP A 58 -21.72 19.43 -17.52
C ASP A 58 -21.64 20.42 -16.33
N ASN A 59 -21.07 20.02 -15.18
CA ASN A 59 -21.04 20.83 -13.94
C ASN A 59 -19.61 21.23 -13.53
N VAL A 60 -19.46 22.49 -13.12
CA VAL A 60 -18.23 23.02 -12.48
C VAL A 60 -18.29 22.78 -10.97
N PHE A 61 -17.27 22.10 -10.44
CA PHE A 61 -17.06 21.89 -9.00
C PHE A 61 -16.07 22.93 -8.44
N GLY A 62 -16.16 23.22 -7.13
CA GLY A 62 -15.75 24.51 -6.55
C GLY A 62 -14.28 24.69 -6.13
N GLN A 63 -14.06 25.77 -5.38
CA GLN A 63 -12.77 26.20 -4.78
C GLN A 63 -12.36 25.28 -3.59
N PRO A 64 -11.15 25.40 -3.00
CA PRO A 64 -10.74 24.70 -1.78
C PRO A 64 -11.85 24.43 -0.75
N ALA A 65 -12.52 25.48 -0.25
CA ALA A 65 -13.61 25.38 0.73
C ALA A 65 -14.90 24.64 0.27
N SER A 66 -14.95 24.05 -0.93
CA SER A 66 -16.14 23.40 -1.50
C SER A 66 -16.25 21.90 -1.22
N ILE A 67 -15.41 21.35 -0.35
CA ILE A 67 -15.47 19.95 0.08
C ILE A 67 -15.31 19.87 1.61
N SER A 68 -16.03 18.95 2.25
CA SER A 68 -15.97 18.74 3.70
C SER A 68 -16.38 17.31 4.05
N LEU A 69 -15.65 16.71 4.99
CA LEU A 69 -15.78 15.35 5.46
C LEU A 69 -16.21 15.33 6.94
N ASP A 70 -17.08 14.40 7.29
CA ASP A 70 -17.43 13.96 8.65
C ASP A 70 -17.15 12.45 8.69
N GLY A 71 -15.87 12.10 8.80
CA GLY A 71 -15.36 10.73 8.80
C GLY A 71 -15.83 9.95 10.04
N ASN A 72 -16.03 10.64 11.17
CA ASN A 72 -16.62 10.05 12.37
C ASN A 72 -18.03 9.46 12.16
N ASN A 73 -18.79 9.96 11.18
CA ASN A 73 -20.09 9.41 10.79
C ASN A 73 -20.11 8.83 9.36
N GLY A 74 -18.96 8.76 8.68
CA GLY A 74 -18.86 8.32 7.28
C GLY A 74 -19.71 9.17 6.34
N ARG A 75 -19.65 10.50 6.45
CA ARG A 75 -20.44 11.45 5.64
C ARG A 75 -19.57 12.47 4.93
N ALA A 76 -19.98 12.89 3.74
CA ALA A 76 -19.24 13.86 2.95
C ALA A 76 -20.18 14.80 2.20
N VAL A 77 -19.75 16.05 2.03
CA VAL A 77 -20.48 17.08 1.26
C VAL A 77 -19.57 17.68 0.22
N ILE A 78 -20.04 17.68 -1.04
CA ILE A 78 -19.31 18.23 -2.19
C ILE A 78 -20.12 19.34 -2.85
N GLY A 79 -19.54 20.54 -2.92
CA GLY A 79 -20.08 21.74 -3.52
C GLY A 79 -19.94 21.78 -5.04
N ALA A 80 -21.04 22.05 -5.74
CA ALA A 80 -21.14 22.02 -7.20
C ALA A 80 -21.70 23.34 -7.73
N ILE A 81 -20.89 24.40 -7.68
CA ILE A 81 -21.29 25.76 -8.06
C ILE A 81 -21.88 25.88 -9.47
N GLY A 82 -21.44 25.04 -10.41
CA GLY A 82 -21.88 25.03 -11.80
C GLY A 82 -23.27 24.44 -12.05
N ALA A 83 -23.85 23.76 -11.07
CA ALA A 83 -25.15 23.11 -11.21
C ALA A 83 -26.27 24.11 -11.58
N GLN A 84 -27.23 23.67 -12.39
CA GLN A 84 -28.19 24.56 -13.06
C GLN A 84 -29.66 24.31 -12.70
N ASP A 85 -29.93 23.52 -11.67
CA ASP A 85 -31.26 23.03 -11.28
C ASP A 85 -32.29 24.15 -11.10
N ASN A 86 -31.89 25.26 -10.46
CA ASN A 86 -32.74 26.42 -10.19
C ASN A 86 -32.32 27.67 -11.01
N GLY A 87 -31.69 27.46 -12.17
CA GLY A 87 -31.20 28.51 -13.06
C GLY A 87 -29.71 28.40 -13.36
N PHE A 88 -29.23 29.18 -14.32
CA PHE A 88 -27.85 29.13 -14.81
C PHE A 88 -26.84 29.41 -13.69
N ILE A 89 -26.01 28.41 -13.34
CA ILE A 89 -25.03 28.48 -12.25
C ILE A 89 -25.72 28.89 -10.94
N SER A 90 -26.82 28.21 -10.62
CA SER A 90 -27.53 28.36 -9.34
C SER A 90 -26.80 27.62 -8.21
N GLY A 91 -26.16 26.50 -8.55
CA GLY A 91 -25.35 25.69 -7.66
C GLY A 91 -26.13 24.62 -6.91
N ALA A 92 -25.41 23.60 -6.45
CA ALA A 92 -25.92 22.47 -5.66
C ALA A 92 -24.85 22.02 -4.66
N ALA A 93 -25.23 21.23 -3.66
CA ALA A 93 -24.31 20.44 -2.85
C ALA A 93 -24.77 18.99 -2.86
N TYR A 94 -23.84 18.05 -2.90
CA TYR A 94 -24.11 16.62 -2.97
C TYR A 94 -23.66 15.97 -1.67
N VAL A 95 -24.56 15.24 -1.02
CA VAL A 95 -24.29 14.52 0.24
C VAL A 95 -24.09 13.05 -0.08
N PHE A 96 -23.01 12.50 0.45
CA PHE A 96 -22.66 11.10 0.35
C PHE A 96 -22.61 10.47 1.75
N GLU A 97 -22.93 9.18 1.82
CA GLU A 97 -22.73 8.37 3.04
C GLU A 97 -21.97 7.08 2.68
N LEU A 98 -21.00 6.75 3.52
CA LEU A 98 -20.18 5.55 3.49
C LEU A 98 -20.96 4.39 4.11
N ASN A 99 -21.22 3.35 3.31
CA ASN A 99 -21.89 2.13 3.76
C ASN A 99 -21.10 0.92 3.26
N ASN A 100 -20.66 0.05 4.18
CA ASN A 100 -19.84 -1.14 3.88
C ASN A 100 -18.62 -0.82 2.98
N GLY A 101 -17.87 0.24 3.32
CA GLY A 101 -16.68 0.64 2.57
C GLY A 101 -16.96 1.34 1.22
N GLN A 102 -18.21 1.49 0.81
CA GLN A 102 -18.63 2.12 -0.44
C GLN A 102 -19.39 3.43 -0.18
N TRP A 103 -18.98 4.51 -0.84
CA TRP A 103 -19.69 5.79 -0.79
C TRP A 103 -20.84 5.83 -1.79
N SER A 104 -21.99 6.33 -1.36
CA SER A 104 -23.15 6.52 -2.22
C SER A 104 -23.76 7.91 -2.03
N GLN A 105 -24.18 8.53 -3.13
CA GLN A 105 -24.82 9.85 -3.11
C GLN A 105 -26.25 9.74 -2.55
N VAL A 106 -26.42 9.91 -1.24
CA VAL A 106 -27.72 9.77 -0.58
C VAL A 106 -28.68 10.92 -0.89
N GLN A 107 -28.15 12.13 -1.15
CA GLN A 107 -29.00 13.29 -1.43
C GLN A 107 -28.29 14.38 -2.25
N LYS A 108 -29.07 15.09 -3.06
CA LYS A 108 -28.67 16.38 -3.65
C LYS A 108 -29.41 17.51 -2.94
N LEU A 109 -28.67 18.49 -2.45
CA LEU A 109 -29.15 19.72 -1.84
C LEU A 109 -29.15 20.85 -2.86
N VAL A 110 -30.22 21.64 -2.86
CA VAL A 110 -30.35 22.89 -3.62
C VAL A 110 -31.02 23.92 -2.73
N ALA A 111 -30.66 25.20 -2.88
CA ALA A 111 -31.32 26.28 -2.15
C ALA A 111 -32.84 26.32 -2.41
N SER A 112 -33.64 26.40 -1.34
CA SER A 112 -35.11 26.54 -1.43
C SER A 112 -35.60 27.76 -2.22
N ASP A 113 -34.80 28.85 -2.23
CA ASP A 113 -35.01 30.06 -3.04
C ASP A 113 -33.92 30.24 -4.13
N GLY A 114 -33.43 29.12 -4.68
CA GLY A 114 -32.40 29.06 -5.70
C GLY A 114 -32.68 29.94 -6.94
N VAL A 115 -31.66 30.68 -7.39
CA VAL A 115 -31.70 31.50 -8.61
C VAL A 115 -30.38 31.45 -9.39
N SER A 116 -30.39 31.82 -10.68
CA SER A 116 -29.17 31.93 -11.51
C SER A 116 -28.09 32.82 -10.85
N TYR A 117 -26.82 32.43 -11.00
CA TYR A 117 -25.64 33.09 -10.43
C TYR A 117 -25.64 33.19 -8.89
N GLN A 118 -26.25 32.22 -8.22
CA GLN A 118 -26.21 32.12 -6.76
C GLN A 118 -24.97 31.37 -6.25
N PHE A 119 -24.43 30.43 -7.04
CA PHE A 119 -23.28 29.59 -6.66
C PHE A 119 -23.47 28.92 -5.29
N PHE A 120 -24.64 28.33 -5.05
CA PHE A 120 -24.87 27.47 -3.88
C PHE A 120 -23.91 26.26 -3.94
N GLY A 121 -23.34 25.89 -2.79
CA GLY A 121 -22.22 24.95 -2.75
C GLY A 121 -20.89 25.60 -3.15
N LYS A 122 -20.74 26.92 -2.96
CA LYS A 122 -19.43 27.60 -3.04
C LYS A 122 -18.50 27.13 -1.93
N SER A 123 -19.05 27.05 -0.73
CA SER A 123 -18.39 26.56 0.47
C SER A 123 -19.33 25.61 1.21
N VAL A 124 -18.80 24.59 1.87
CA VAL A 124 -19.59 23.55 2.57
C VAL A 124 -18.89 23.16 3.87
N ALA A 125 -19.66 22.78 4.89
CA ALA A 125 -19.14 22.18 6.11
C ALA A 125 -20.16 21.17 6.68
N ILE A 126 -19.70 20.07 7.27
CA ILE A 126 -20.54 19.05 7.92
C ILE A 126 -20.01 18.71 9.32
N ASP A 127 -20.92 18.59 10.29
CA ASP A 127 -20.65 18.12 11.66
C ASP A 127 -21.83 17.25 12.11
N GLY A 128 -21.63 15.94 12.11
CA GLY A 128 -22.60 14.93 12.50
C GLY A 128 -23.91 15.00 11.70
N ASN A 129 -24.93 15.60 12.31
CA ASN A 129 -26.29 15.67 11.76
C ASN A 129 -26.62 17.07 11.20
N MET A 130 -25.61 17.92 10.95
CA MET A 130 -25.77 19.28 10.46
C MET A 130 -24.83 19.57 9.29
N ILE A 131 -25.37 20.13 8.22
CA ILE A 131 -24.60 20.61 7.06
C ILE A 131 -24.86 22.10 6.89
N ALA A 132 -23.79 22.88 6.70
CA ALA A 132 -23.85 24.25 6.26
C ALA A 132 -23.44 24.34 4.78
N VAL A 133 -24.20 25.09 3.97
CA VAL A 133 -23.89 25.34 2.56
C VAL A 133 -23.89 26.83 2.25
N GLY A 134 -22.74 27.35 1.85
CA GLY A 134 -22.54 28.72 1.42
C GLY A 134 -23.08 29.01 0.02
N SER A 135 -23.40 30.28 -0.21
CA SER A 135 -23.80 30.83 -1.50
C SER A 135 -23.41 32.31 -1.56
N GLY A 136 -22.81 32.74 -2.67
CA GLY A 136 -22.15 34.05 -2.75
C GLY A 136 -21.70 34.38 -4.18
N GLY A 137 -22.64 34.89 -4.97
CA GLY A 137 -22.43 35.19 -6.39
C GLY A 137 -22.36 36.67 -6.72
N SER A 138 -21.83 37.00 -7.91
CA SER A 138 -21.67 38.38 -8.40
C SER A 138 -22.96 39.23 -8.46
N SER A 139 -24.14 38.60 -8.37
CA SER A 139 -25.45 39.26 -8.29
C SER A 139 -26.33 38.83 -7.10
N ALA A 140 -25.85 37.92 -6.24
CA ALA A 140 -26.59 37.42 -5.09
C ALA A 140 -26.01 37.97 -3.78
N ILE A 141 -26.89 38.29 -2.81
CA ILE A 141 -26.46 38.61 -1.45
C ILE A 141 -26.04 37.29 -0.80
N GLY A 142 -24.82 37.24 -0.22
CA GLY A 142 -24.31 36.02 0.37
C GLY A 142 -25.16 35.51 1.52
N ALA A 143 -25.33 34.18 1.59
CA ALA A 143 -26.12 33.49 2.60
C ALA A 143 -25.64 32.05 2.80
N VAL A 144 -25.78 31.53 4.04
CA VAL A 144 -25.54 30.12 4.38
C VAL A 144 -26.88 29.43 4.63
N TYR A 145 -27.04 28.23 4.09
CA TYR A 145 -28.21 27.38 4.27
C TYR A 145 -27.84 26.23 5.20
N ILE A 146 -28.72 25.93 6.17
CA ILE A 146 -28.48 24.88 7.16
C ILE A 146 -29.43 23.71 6.88
N PHE A 147 -28.84 22.55 6.66
CA PHE A 147 -29.56 21.30 6.51
C PHE A 147 -29.35 20.45 7.75
N GLN A 148 -30.41 19.79 8.23
CA GLN A 148 -30.34 18.87 9.35
C GLN A 148 -30.87 17.50 8.95
N LEU A 149 -30.19 16.44 9.42
CA LEU A 149 -30.60 15.07 9.16
C LEU A 149 -31.82 14.71 10.02
N GLN A 150 -32.94 14.41 9.35
CA GLN A 150 -34.19 13.97 9.98
C GLN A 150 -34.59 12.60 9.43
N GLY A 151 -34.35 11.56 10.22
CA GLY A 151 -34.43 10.18 9.72
C GLY A 151 -33.26 9.90 8.76
N SER A 152 -33.57 9.70 7.48
CA SER A 152 -32.59 9.44 6.42
C SER A 152 -32.58 10.55 5.35
N GLN A 153 -33.01 11.77 5.70
CA GLN A 153 -33.14 12.90 4.76
C GLN A 153 -32.62 14.18 5.39
N TRP A 154 -31.82 14.92 4.62
CA TRP A 154 -31.31 16.24 4.95
C TRP A 154 -32.33 17.31 4.58
N ILE A 155 -32.83 18.03 5.57
CA ILE A 155 -33.91 19.03 5.40
C ILE A 155 -33.36 20.43 5.66
N GLU A 156 -33.60 21.36 4.72
CA GLU A 156 -33.29 22.78 4.93
C GLU A 156 -34.12 23.31 6.11
N THR A 157 -33.45 23.74 7.17
CA THR A 157 -34.06 24.20 8.43
C THR A 157 -33.95 25.72 8.61
N ASP A 158 -32.80 26.29 8.24
CA ASP A 158 -32.51 27.72 8.38
C ASP A 158 -31.78 28.30 7.16
N LYS A 159 -31.96 29.60 6.95
CA LYS A 159 -31.17 30.41 6.00
C LYS A 159 -30.56 31.61 6.72
N LEU A 160 -29.27 31.50 7.04
CA LEU A 160 -28.49 32.54 7.72
C LEU A 160 -28.02 33.59 6.72
N LYS A 161 -28.39 34.84 6.95
CA LYS A 161 -28.01 35.99 6.12
C LYS A 161 -27.93 37.25 6.97
N LEU A 162 -27.09 38.20 6.55
CA LEU A 162 -26.98 39.51 7.20
C LEU A 162 -27.97 40.49 6.55
N SER A 163 -28.42 41.49 7.32
CA SER A 163 -29.28 42.57 6.81
C SER A 163 -28.59 43.51 5.81
N SER A 164 -27.27 43.38 5.66
CA SER A 164 -26.43 44.18 4.78
C SER A 164 -25.19 43.39 4.30
N SER A 165 -25.33 42.08 4.03
CA SER A 165 -24.21 41.25 3.57
C SER A 165 -23.67 41.73 2.22
N THR A 166 -22.39 41.43 2.01
CA THR A 166 -21.74 41.54 0.71
C THR A 166 -22.08 40.31 -0.16
N ASN A 167 -21.53 40.26 -1.37
CA ASN A 167 -21.57 39.08 -2.23
C ASN A 167 -20.56 37.99 -1.83
N LEU A 168 -19.68 38.25 -0.85
CA LEU A 168 -18.65 37.32 -0.35
C LEU A 168 -18.91 36.86 1.10
N PHE A 169 -20.11 37.09 1.65
CA PHE A 169 -20.51 36.41 2.88
C PHE A 169 -20.68 34.91 2.56
N SER A 170 -20.01 34.03 3.30
CA SER A 170 -19.73 32.62 2.99
C SER A 170 -18.64 32.38 1.93
N GLU A 171 -17.58 33.19 1.94
CA GLU A 171 -16.37 32.92 1.15
C GLU A 171 -15.76 31.56 1.50
N SER A 172 -15.50 31.37 2.79
CA SER A 172 -15.14 30.11 3.46
C SER A 172 -16.04 29.99 4.71
N ILE A 173 -16.42 28.76 5.06
CA ILE A 173 -17.28 28.43 6.21
C ILE A 173 -16.74 27.16 6.88
N ASP A 174 -16.92 27.06 8.18
CA ASP A 174 -16.56 25.87 8.93
C ASP A 174 -17.51 25.66 10.12
N LEU A 175 -17.76 24.41 10.50
CA LEU A 175 -18.80 23.96 11.41
C LEU A 175 -18.25 22.88 12.33
N ALA A 176 -18.18 23.16 13.64
CA ALA A 176 -17.79 22.19 14.65
C ALA A 176 -18.51 22.46 15.97
N ASN A 177 -18.96 21.40 16.65
CA ASN A 177 -19.55 21.42 17.98
C ASN A 177 -20.66 22.49 18.14
N ASN A 178 -21.64 22.46 17.24
CA ASN A 178 -22.76 23.42 17.18
C ASN A 178 -22.36 24.89 16.96
N ARG A 179 -21.15 25.18 16.46
CA ARG A 179 -20.72 26.53 16.08
C ARG A 179 -20.34 26.57 14.62
N LEU A 180 -20.90 27.56 13.92
CA LEU A 180 -20.61 27.86 12.53
C LEU A 180 -19.83 29.17 12.47
N ILE A 181 -18.68 29.17 11.81
CA ILE A 181 -17.94 30.38 11.44
C ILE A 181 -18.11 30.65 9.96
N VAL A 182 -18.27 31.93 9.61
CA VAL A 182 -18.55 32.38 8.23
C VAL A 182 -17.69 33.58 7.88
N ALA A 183 -16.87 33.47 6.85
CA ALA A 183 -16.04 34.56 6.35
C ALA A 183 -16.85 35.55 5.49
N ASP A 184 -16.47 36.83 5.55
CA ASP A 184 -16.86 37.88 4.61
C ASP A 184 -15.65 38.79 4.37
N ARG A 185 -14.79 38.40 3.41
CA ARG A 185 -13.58 39.14 3.01
C ARG A 185 -13.84 40.61 2.66
N ASN A 186 -15.07 40.92 2.21
CA ASN A 186 -15.50 42.27 1.84
C ASN A 186 -16.23 43.03 2.97
N ALA A 187 -16.31 42.49 4.20
CA ALA A 187 -17.02 43.15 5.27
C ALA A 187 -16.42 44.52 5.59
N LYS A 188 -17.33 45.49 5.79
CA LYS A 188 -16.99 46.86 6.14
C LYS A 188 -16.65 46.98 7.63
N ASN A 189 -15.71 47.87 7.94
CA ASN A 189 -15.36 48.19 9.31
C ASN A 189 -16.55 48.80 10.09
N ASN A 190 -16.72 48.38 11.35
CA ASN A 190 -17.85 48.83 12.19
C ASN A 190 -17.79 50.33 12.56
N THR A 191 -16.59 50.91 12.61
CA THR A 191 -16.38 52.33 12.99
C THR A 191 -16.23 53.25 11.79
N ASN A 192 -15.73 52.74 10.66
CA ASN A 192 -15.64 53.47 9.40
C ASN A 192 -16.14 52.64 8.20
N PRO A 193 -17.45 52.68 7.89
CA PRO A 193 -18.05 51.90 6.80
C PRO A 193 -17.63 52.27 5.36
N GLN A 194 -16.62 53.13 5.20
CA GLN A 194 -15.96 53.39 3.91
C GLN A 194 -14.81 52.41 3.63
N ILE A 195 -14.25 51.78 4.68
CA ILE A 195 -13.07 50.90 4.61
C ILE A 195 -13.53 49.43 4.63
N VAL A 196 -12.96 48.63 3.72
CA VAL A 196 -13.13 47.17 3.67
C VAL A 196 -12.01 46.50 4.44
N THR A 197 -12.35 45.72 5.47
CA THR A 197 -11.36 45.15 6.42
C THR A 197 -11.57 43.67 6.69
N GLY A 198 -12.48 43.01 5.98
CA GLY A 198 -12.89 41.65 6.29
C GLY A 198 -13.66 41.52 7.61
N ALA A 199 -14.28 40.36 7.82
CA ALA A 199 -14.86 39.93 9.09
C ALA A 199 -15.09 38.41 9.11
N VAL A 200 -15.14 37.84 10.32
CA VAL A 200 -15.70 36.51 10.58
C VAL A 200 -16.98 36.68 11.39
N TYR A 201 -18.03 35.94 11.05
CA TYR A 201 -19.29 35.89 11.80
C TYR A 201 -19.43 34.54 12.46
N VAL A 202 -19.47 34.52 13.80
CA VAL A 202 -19.65 33.29 14.58
C VAL A 202 -21.10 33.15 15.00
N TYR A 203 -21.72 32.03 14.63
CA TYR A 203 -23.06 31.63 15.04
C TYR A 203 -22.96 30.44 16.01
N THR A 204 -23.91 30.33 16.93
CA THR A 204 -24.02 29.17 17.84
C THR A 204 -25.44 28.63 17.78
N TYR A 205 -25.57 27.31 17.60
CA TYR A 205 -26.86 26.63 17.56
C TYR A 205 -27.29 26.21 18.98
N ASP A 206 -28.48 26.64 19.40
CA ASP A 206 -29.10 26.16 20.63
C ASP A 206 -30.00 24.95 20.31
N SER A 207 -29.46 23.76 20.56
CA SER A 207 -30.14 22.48 20.35
C SER A 207 -31.41 22.28 21.19
N ASN A 208 -31.59 23.05 22.29
CA ASN A 208 -32.80 22.95 23.12
C ASN A 208 -33.98 23.71 22.52
N ASN A 209 -33.71 24.78 21.78
CA ASN A 209 -34.70 25.64 21.15
C ASN A 209 -34.78 25.47 19.63
N SER A 210 -33.85 24.69 19.05
CA SER A 210 -33.65 24.49 17.61
C SER A 210 -33.46 25.81 16.85
N THR A 211 -32.65 26.72 17.40
CA THR A 211 -32.43 28.07 16.84
C THR A 211 -30.97 28.48 16.86
N TRP A 212 -30.54 29.16 15.79
CA TRP A 212 -29.26 29.86 15.75
C TRP A 212 -29.27 31.19 16.51
N SER A 213 -28.13 31.53 17.12
CA SER A 213 -27.89 32.84 17.71
C SER A 213 -27.86 33.95 16.66
N ASN A 214 -28.01 35.21 17.10
CA ASN A 214 -27.48 36.31 16.30
C ASN A 214 -25.95 36.17 16.18
N PRO A 215 -25.34 36.53 15.05
CA PRO A 215 -23.91 36.35 14.85
C PRO A 215 -23.09 37.33 15.68
N ILE A 216 -21.98 36.83 16.24
CA ILE A 216 -20.91 37.67 16.79
C ILE A 216 -19.99 38.03 15.62
N LYS A 217 -19.92 39.32 15.27
CA LYS A 217 -19.00 39.81 14.24
C LYS A 217 -17.62 40.08 14.83
N ILE A 218 -16.63 39.30 14.38
CA ILE A 218 -15.22 39.44 14.71
C ILE A 218 -14.50 40.25 13.62
N LEU A 219 -13.58 41.10 14.04
CA LEU A 219 -12.67 41.89 13.19
C LEU A 219 -11.25 41.70 13.75
N ALA A 220 -10.24 41.76 12.88
CA ALA A 220 -8.85 41.95 13.32
C ALA A 220 -8.74 43.11 14.32
N ASN A 221 -7.97 42.95 15.41
CA ASN A 221 -7.81 43.99 16.44
C ASN A 221 -7.27 45.30 15.87
N ASN A 222 -6.40 45.21 14.85
CA ASN A 222 -5.87 46.33 14.08
C ASN A 222 -6.27 46.13 12.60
N PRO A 223 -7.50 46.48 12.21
CA PRO A 223 -8.03 46.11 10.90
C PRO A 223 -7.41 46.95 9.78
N ILE A 224 -6.63 46.30 8.92
CA ILE A 224 -5.96 46.89 7.75
C ILE A 224 -6.90 46.84 6.52
N GLU A 225 -6.93 47.91 5.75
CA GLU A 225 -7.75 47.99 4.53
C GLU A 225 -7.23 47.04 3.45
N PHE A 226 -8.13 46.29 2.81
CA PHE A 226 -7.79 45.28 1.78
C PHE A 226 -6.86 44.12 2.22
N SER A 227 -6.58 43.97 3.52
CA SER A 227 -5.76 42.88 4.11
C SER A 227 -6.18 41.44 3.77
N GLY A 228 -7.33 41.25 3.13
CA GLY A 228 -7.85 39.92 2.81
C GLY A 228 -8.37 39.15 4.03
N PHE A 229 -8.46 39.74 5.23
CA PHE A 229 -8.96 39.06 6.43
C PHE A 229 -10.29 38.32 6.19
N GLY A 230 -10.30 37.00 6.37
CA GLY A 230 -11.38 36.13 5.90
C GLY A 230 -11.21 35.70 4.44
N SER A 231 -9.97 35.54 3.98
CA SER A 231 -9.62 34.84 2.73
C SER A 231 -10.03 33.38 2.84
N ASP A 232 -9.62 32.77 3.93
CA ASP A 232 -9.97 31.43 4.36
C ASP A 232 -10.06 31.36 5.89
N LEU A 233 -10.69 30.31 6.43
CA LEU A 233 -10.82 30.07 7.88
C LEU A 233 -10.91 28.57 8.18
N ALA A 234 -10.56 28.20 9.43
CA ALA A 234 -10.80 26.86 9.97
C ALA A 234 -11.07 26.95 11.48
N LEU A 235 -11.90 26.04 12.00
CA LEU A 235 -12.39 25.93 13.35
C LEU A 235 -11.89 24.61 13.96
N ASP A 236 -11.38 24.65 15.18
CA ASP A 236 -10.97 23.42 15.86
C ASP A 236 -12.19 22.52 16.15
N SER A 237 -11.96 21.21 16.23
CA SER A 237 -12.98 20.21 16.58
C SER A 237 -13.71 20.49 17.91
N SER A 238 -13.10 21.27 18.82
CA SER A 238 -13.76 21.72 20.05
C SER A 238 -14.78 22.87 19.85
N GLY A 239 -14.70 23.57 18.73
CA GLY A 239 -15.43 24.79 18.38
C GLY A 239 -14.96 26.05 19.11
N ASN A 240 -13.89 26.00 19.91
CA ASN A 240 -13.44 27.08 20.79
C ASN A 240 -12.23 27.86 20.28
N ARG A 241 -11.61 27.45 19.19
CA ARG A 241 -10.49 28.14 18.56
C ARG A 241 -10.69 28.16 17.05
N PHE A 242 -10.51 29.31 16.42
CA PHE A 242 -10.45 29.39 14.97
C PHE A 242 -9.25 30.18 14.48
N VAL A 243 -8.82 29.84 13.28
CA VAL A 243 -7.84 30.59 12.49
C VAL A 243 -8.54 31.28 11.33
N VAL A 244 -7.99 32.42 10.92
CA VAL A 244 -8.46 33.16 9.75
C VAL A 244 -7.29 33.79 9.00
N GLY A 245 -7.25 33.53 7.70
CA GLY A 245 -6.25 34.06 6.78
C GLY A 245 -6.47 35.54 6.46
N ALA A 246 -5.36 36.22 6.18
CA ALA A 246 -5.29 37.59 5.69
C ALA A 246 -4.13 37.67 4.66
N ASN A 247 -4.22 36.90 3.58
CA ASN A 247 -3.17 36.75 2.57
C ASN A 247 -2.68 38.08 1.97
N SER A 248 -3.59 39.04 1.75
CA SER A 248 -3.29 40.37 1.20
C SER A 248 -2.86 41.40 2.26
N GLU A 249 -2.39 40.98 3.43
CA GLU A 249 -1.96 41.92 4.48
C GLU A 249 -0.57 42.51 4.20
N ASP A 250 -0.55 43.78 3.80
CA ASP A 250 0.63 44.66 3.86
C ASP A 250 1.15 44.76 5.31
N ASN A 251 2.41 44.40 5.53
CA ASN A 251 3.00 44.37 6.86
C ASN A 251 4.49 44.80 6.87
N GLU A 252 5.18 44.62 8.00
CA GLU A 252 6.57 45.01 8.19
C GLU A 252 7.59 44.30 7.26
N PHE A 253 7.20 43.18 6.65
CA PHE A 253 8.02 42.40 5.71
C PHE A 253 7.78 42.78 4.24
N GLY A 254 6.68 43.46 3.93
CA GLY A 254 6.38 43.93 2.58
C GLY A 254 4.89 44.12 2.28
N ALA A 255 4.61 44.52 1.04
CA ALA A 255 3.25 44.48 0.50
C ALA A 255 2.83 43.02 0.25
N ASP A 256 1.56 42.69 0.45
CA ASP A 256 1.00 41.33 0.27
C ASP A 256 1.84 40.21 0.93
N ALA A 257 2.48 40.50 2.07
CA ALA A 257 3.30 39.53 2.80
C ALA A 257 2.43 38.54 3.61
N GLY A 258 1.22 38.96 4.00
CA GLY A 258 0.20 38.12 4.58
C GLY A 258 0.31 37.93 6.10
N ALA A 259 -0.78 37.47 6.71
CA ALA A 259 -0.88 37.13 8.13
C ALA A 259 -1.98 36.07 8.38
N VAL A 260 -1.87 35.37 9.50
CA VAL A 260 -2.95 34.53 10.06
C VAL A 260 -3.29 35.01 11.46
N TYR A 261 -4.58 35.05 11.79
CA TYR A 261 -5.07 35.47 13.09
C TYR A 261 -5.73 34.30 13.83
N VAL A 262 -5.31 34.06 15.07
CA VAL A 262 -5.88 33.03 15.94
C VAL A 262 -6.82 33.69 16.95
N TYR A 263 -8.01 33.12 17.13
CA TYR A 263 -9.00 33.56 18.11
C TYR A 263 -9.40 32.39 19.01
N ASP A 264 -9.42 32.63 20.31
CA ASP A 264 -9.88 31.67 21.33
C ASP A 264 -11.16 32.18 22.00
N PHE A 265 -12.07 31.26 22.33
CA PHE A 265 -13.30 31.49 23.07
C PHE A 265 -13.14 31.11 24.54
N ASN A 266 -13.24 32.10 25.44
CA ASN A 266 -13.06 31.89 26.88
C ASN A 266 -14.34 31.42 27.63
N GLY A 267 -15.35 30.92 26.90
CA GLY A 267 -16.67 30.60 27.46
C GLY A 267 -17.67 31.76 27.49
N ILE A 268 -17.22 33.00 27.24
CA ILE A 268 -18.04 34.22 27.27
C ILE A 268 -17.87 35.05 26.00
N SER A 269 -16.63 35.19 25.52
CA SER A 269 -16.26 36.06 24.41
C SER A 269 -15.10 35.47 23.61
N TRP A 270 -15.11 35.72 22.31
CA TRP A 270 -13.96 35.53 21.44
C TRP A 270 -12.94 36.65 21.64
N SER A 271 -11.66 36.31 21.66
CA SER A 271 -10.55 37.25 21.68
C SER A 271 -9.40 36.75 20.83
N GLN A 272 -8.77 37.65 20.06
CA GLN A 272 -7.56 37.32 19.31
C GLN A 272 -6.45 36.94 20.30
N SER A 273 -5.94 35.72 20.23
CA SER A 273 -4.81 35.27 21.03
C SER A 273 -3.49 35.62 20.37
N GLN A 274 -3.38 35.47 19.04
CA GLN A 274 -2.16 35.77 18.30
C GLN A 274 -2.43 36.29 16.88
N ARG A 275 -1.48 37.06 16.34
CA ARG A 275 -1.27 37.27 14.90
C ARG A 275 0.04 36.59 14.54
N ILE A 276 0.02 35.77 13.51
CA ILE A 276 1.11 34.92 13.04
C ILE A 276 1.55 35.43 11.67
N THR A 277 2.87 35.45 11.45
CA THR A 277 3.53 35.65 10.16
C THR A 277 4.61 34.58 10.01
N ALA A 278 4.99 34.23 8.77
CA ALA A 278 6.14 33.34 8.54
C ALA A 278 7.45 33.93 9.08
N ASN A 279 8.37 33.09 9.54
CA ASN A 279 9.70 33.49 10.02
C ASN A 279 10.59 34.06 8.90
N ASP A 280 10.36 33.64 7.66
CA ASP A 280 11.03 34.07 6.44
C ASP A 280 10.15 34.96 5.55
N ALA A 281 9.09 35.55 6.12
CA ALA A 281 8.12 36.39 5.42
C ALA A 281 8.79 37.49 4.58
N ALA A 282 8.30 37.64 3.35
CA ALA A 282 8.72 38.64 2.38
C ALA A 282 7.53 39.27 1.63
N ALA A 283 7.79 40.37 0.91
CA ALA A 283 6.79 41.01 0.06
C ALA A 283 6.25 40.04 -1.00
N GLY A 284 4.92 39.88 -1.05
CA GLY A 284 4.21 39.01 -1.98
C GLY A 284 4.26 37.52 -1.61
N ASP A 285 4.61 37.14 -0.37
CA ASP A 285 4.51 35.74 0.09
C ASP A 285 3.06 35.27 0.29
N GLU A 286 2.07 36.17 0.32
CA GLU A 286 0.62 35.89 0.45
C GLU A 286 0.24 34.94 1.60
N PHE A 287 1.00 34.98 2.72
CA PHE A 287 0.84 34.05 3.84
C PHE A 287 -0.57 34.10 4.47
N GLY A 288 -1.23 32.95 4.60
CA GLY A 288 -2.63 32.85 5.01
C GLY A 288 -3.60 32.80 3.84
N ASP A 289 -3.20 32.21 2.71
CA ASP A 289 -4.10 31.97 1.56
C ASP A 289 -5.08 30.83 1.87
N ASN A 290 -4.57 29.68 2.32
CA ASN A 290 -5.32 28.61 2.99
C ASN A 290 -4.83 28.41 4.43
N VAL A 291 -5.75 28.00 5.31
CA VAL A 291 -5.47 27.72 6.72
C VAL A 291 -6.26 26.50 7.23
N ALA A 292 -5.61 25.63 8.00
CA ALA A 292 -6.28 24.54 8.74
C ALA A 292 -5.79 24.51 10.20
N ILE A 293 -6.62 23.98 11.10
CA ILE A 293 -6.29 23.85 12.53
C ILE A 293 -6.91 22.58 13.12
N ASP A 294 -6.09 21.83 13.86
CA ASP A 294 -6.58 20.85 14.83
C ASP A 294 -5.83 20.99 16.16
N GLY A 295 -6.59 21.18 17.23
CA GLY A 295 -6.10 21.44 18.58
C GLY A 295 -4.97 22.48 18.67
N ASP A 296 -3.74 21.97 18.81
CA ASP A 296 -2.51 22.72 19.06
C ASP A 296 -1.54 22.75 17.85
N ILE A 297 -2.04 22.44 16.64
CA ILE A 297 -1.32 22.51 15.35
C ILE A 297 -2.11 23.39 14.36
N ILE A 298 -1.41 24.26 13.62
CA ILE A 298 -1.97 25.09 12.53
C ILE A 298 -1.10 24.91 11.29
N SER A 299 -1.72 24.77 10.11
CA SER A 299 -1.03 24.78 8.82
C SER A 299 -1.48 25.98 8.01
N VAL A 300 -0.55 26.51 7.22
CA VAL A 300 -0.75 27.75 6.45
C VAL A 300 -0.04 27.64 5.11
N SER A 301 -0.71 28.03 4.03
CA SER A 301 -0.07 28.25 2.73
C SER A 301 0.20 29.73 2.46
N GLY A 302 1.09 29.99 1.50
CA GLY A 302 1.26 31.29 0.86
C GLY A 302 1.43 31.07 -0.65
N VAL A 303 2.30 31.85 -1.29
CA VAL A 303 2.65 31.63 -2.71
C VAL A 303 3.13 30.20 -2.95
N LEU A 304 2.38 29.50 -3.82
CA LEU A 304 2.62 28.38 -4.77
C LEU A 304 3.96 27.58 -4.73
N SER A 305 4.64 27.53 -3.59
CA SER A 305 5.98 26.93 -3.38
C SER A 305 6.38 26.82 -1.91
N LYS A 306 5.65 27.46 -0.98
CA LYS A 306 5.88 27.35 0.48
C LYS A 306 4.59 27.02 1.23
N ALA A 307 4.71 26.14 2.22
CA ALA A 307 3.69 25.93 3.25
C ALA A 307 4.35 25.75 4.63
N TYR A 308 3.60 26.00 5.69
CA TYR A 308 4.12 26.19 7.04
C TYR A 308 3.31 25.38 8.05
N ILE A 309 3.96 24.89 9.11
CA ILE A 309 3.29 24.30 10.26
C ILE A 309 3.70 25.07 11.52
N PHE A 310 2.72 25.44 12.33
CA PHE A 310 2.85 26.11 13.61
C PHE A 310 2.32 25.23 14.72
N GLU A 311 2.95 25.30 15.88
CA GLU A 311 2.56 24.56 17.08
C GLU A 311 2.35 25.49 18.26
N LEU A 312 1.40 25.16 19.13
CA LEU A 312 1.16 25.88 20.37
C LEU A 312 2.10 25.37 21.46
N ALA A 313 3.04 26.21 21.91
CA ALA A 313 3.82 25.95 23.11
C ALA A 313 3.72 27.11 24.10
N ILE A 314 3.36 26.81 25.36
CA ILE A 314 3.32 27.79 26.46
C ILE A 314 2.42 29.01 26.11
N ASN A 315 1.25 28.74 25.52
CA ASN A 315 0.28 29.74 25.03
C ASN A 315 0.81 30.68 23.92
N ASN A 316 1.83 30.27 23.16
CA ASN A 316 2.31 31.01 22.01
C ASN A 316 2.56 30.06 20.82
N TRP A 317 1.98 30.39 19.67
CA TRP A 317 2.22 29.70 18.42
C TRP A 317 3.61 30.06 17.88
N PHE A 318 4.36 29.05 17.47
CA PHE A 318 5.66 29.21 16.82
C PHE A 318 5.72 28.30 15.58
N GLN A 319 6.41 28.75 14.54
CA GLN A 319 6.63 27.93 13.34
C GLN A 319 7.54 26.76 13.71
N SER A 320 7.00 25.54 13.72
CA SER A 320 7.74 24.31 14.01
C SER A 320 8.34 23.70 12.75
N PHE A 321 7.70 23.92 11.59
CA PHE A 321 8.12 23.34 10.32
C PHE A 321 7.88 24.26 9.12
N LEU A 322 8.60 24.02 8.03
CA LEU A 322 8.54 24.75 6.77
C LEU A 322 8.72 23.76 5.61
N VAL A 323 7.70 23.65 4.78
CA VAL A 323 7.71 22.90 3.52
C VAL A 323 8.07 23.86 2.40
N ILE A 324 9.16 23.58 1.68
CA ILE A 324 9.59 24.34 0.50
C ILE A 324 9.66 23.39 -0.69
N ASP A 325 8.95 23.71 -1.77
CA ASP A 325 9.20 23.08 -3.06
C ASP A 325 10.28 23.85 -3.82
N GLY A 326 11.26 23.15 -4.39
CA GLY A 326 12.31 23.76 -5.21
C GLY A 326 11.81 24.37 -6.52
N ASN A 327 10.59 24.05 -6.95
CA ASN A 327 9.90 24.68 -8.07
C ASN A 327 9.04 25.88 -7.57
N PRO A 328 9.38 27.13 -7.94
CA PRO A 328 8.61 28.31 -7.53
C PRO A 328 7.21 28.40 -8.17
N ASN A 329 6.90 27.51 -9.12
CA ASN A 329 5.58 27.37 -9.74
C ASN A 329 4.99 25.97 -9.46
N SER A 330 5.27 25.40 -8.29
CA SER A 330 4.77 24.07 -7.91
C SER A 330 3.28 24.07 -7.57
N GLY A 331 2.74 25.23 -7.17
CA GLY A 331 1.40 25.32 -6.61
C GLY A 331 1.26 24.56 -5.30
N LEU A 332 2.35 24.39 -4.54
CA LEU A 332 2.30 23.88 -3.17
C LEU A 332 1.39 24.75 -2.32
N GLY A 333 0.48 24.12 -1.58
CA GLY A 333 -0.48 24.80 -0.72
C GLY A 333 -1.62 25.47 -1.50
N PHE A 334 -1.94 24.99 -2.70
CA PHE A 334 -3.18 25.38 -3.43
C PHE A 334 -4.44 25.01 -2.65
N ASP A 335 -4.33 23.94 -1.86
CA ASP A 335 -5.27 23.55 -0.83
C ASP A 335 -4.49 22.80 0.28
N LEU A 336 -5.05 22.72 1.48
CA LEU A 336 -4.51 21.98 2.61
C LEU A 336 -5.60 21.60 3.60
N ASP A 337 -5.39 20.49 4.31
CA ASP A 337 -6.19 20.15 5.49
C ASP A 337 -5.34 19.36 6.51
N MET A 338 -5.85 19.18 7.73
CA MET A 338 -5.15 18.46 8.79
C MET A 338 -6.07 17.72 9.75
N SER A 339 -5.50 16.70 10.39
CA SER A 339 -6.16 15.90 11.42
C SER A 339 -5.09 15.31 12.32
N ASN A 340 -5.22 15.50 13.64
CA ASN A 340 -4.35 14.93 14.65
C ASN A 340 -2.84 15.20 14.40
N ASP A 341 -2.07 14.18 14.03
CA ASP A 341 -0.64 14.26 13.76
C ASP A 341 -0.29 14.37 12.26
N LYS A 342 -1.28 14.51 11.37
CA LYS A 342 -1.14 14.58 9.91
C LYS A 342 -1.54 15.94 9.34
N VAL A 343 -0.78 16.40 8.35
CA VAL A 343 -1.07 17.60 7.54
C VAL A 343 -0.85 17.26 6.08
N VAL A 344 -1.80 17.62 5.21
CA VAL A 344 -1.73 17.37 3.78
C VAL A 344 -1.67 18.69 3.02
N PHE A 345 -0.74 18.79 2.06
CA PHE A 345 -0.63 19.95 1.16
C PHE A 345 -0.85 19.52 -0.29
N ALA A 346 -1.83 20.13 -0.97
CA ALA A 346 -2.00 19.97 -2.40
C ALA A 346 -0.94 20.74 -3.19
N ARG A 347 -0.35 20.09 -4.19
CA ARG A 347 0.63 20.64 -5.13
C ARG A 347 0.12 20.45 -6.56
N THR A 348 0.15 21.51 -7.37
CA THR A 348 -0.40 21.47 -8.74
C THR A 348 0.62 21.08 -9.82
N ASN A 349 1.93 21.09 -9.51
CA ASN A 349 3.01 20.85 -10.48
C ASN A 349 4.32 20.32 -9.83
N PRO A 350 4.59 19.01 -9.86
CA PRO A 350 3.73 17.95 -10.37
C PRO A 350 2.49 17.76 -9.49
N LYS A 351 1.39 17.33 -10.10
CA LYS A 351 0.11 17.13 -9.41
C LYS A 351 0.24 16.04 -8.38
N SER A 352 0.15 16.42 -7.13
CA SER A 352 0.37 15.53 -6.01
C SER A 352 -0.13 16.11 -4.70
N LEU A 353 -0.29 15.24 -3.71
CA LEU A 353 -0.47 15.61 -2.32
C LEU A 353 0.82 15.25 -1.58
N LEU A 354 1.24 16.11 -0.66
CA LEU A 354 2.38 15.89 0.21
C LEU A 354 1.83 15.67 1.62
N VAL A 355 1.87 14.43 2.08
CA VAL A 355 1.38 14.01 3.40
C VAL A 355 2.53 14.11 4.39
N TYR A 356 2.41 14.99 5.37
CA TYR A 356 3.37 15.14 6.46
C TYR A 356 2.78 14.60 7.76
N LYS A 357 3.57 13.83 8.50
CA LYS A 357 3.19 13.29 9.80
C LYS A 357 4.20 13.64 10.88
N LYS A 358 3.70 13.84 12.11
CA LYS A 358 4.48 14.22 13.28
C LYS A 358 4.88 13.02 14.12
N ASN A 359 6.04 12.46 13.82
CA ASN A 359 6.64 11.40 14.64
C ASN A 359 7.25 11.99 15.93
N SER A 360 6.49 11.91 17.04
CA SER A 360 6.79 12.48 18.37
C SER A 360 6.99 14.01 18.40
N THR A 361 8.07 14.51 17.81
CA THR A 361 8.44 15.95 17.80
C THR A 361 8.93 16.44 16.45
N ILE A 362 9.03 15.56 15.44
CA ILE A 362 9.57 15.88 14.12
C ILE A 362 8.49 15.64 13.08
N TRP A 363 8.25 16.65 12.24
CA TRP A 363 7.48 16.49 11.01
C TRP A 363 8.36 15.87 9.93
N SER A 364 7.87 14.78 9.33
CA SER A 364 8.48 14.11 8.20
C SER A 364 7.45 13.93 7.10
N LEU A 365 7.89 14.04 5.83
CA LEU A 365 7.09 13.61 4.70
C LEU A 365 6.85 12.10 4.84
N GLU A 366 5.61 11.69 5.04
CA GLU A 366 5.18 10.30 5.10
C GLU A 366 4.98 9.79 3.67
N GLU A 367 4.32 10.57 2.81
CA GLU A 367 3.98 10.14 1.44
C GLU A 367 3.95 11.32 0.44
N THR A 368 4.20 11.02 -0.84
CA THR A 368 3.84 11.90 -1.97
C THR A 368 2.92 11.16 -2.94
N ILE A 369 1.62 11.44 -2.84
CA ILE A 369 0.60 10.83 -3.68
C ILE A 369 0.58 11.56 -5.02
N PHE A 370 0.96 10.92 -6.13
CA PHE A 370 0.90 11.52 -7.47
C PHE A 370 -0.44 11.24 -8.14
N THR A 371 -1.02 12.24 -8.82
CA THR A 371 -2.32 12.11 -9.54
C THR A 371 -2.13 12.26 -11.07
N PRO A 372 -1.48 11.29 -11.75
CA PRO A 372 -1.00 11.45 -13.12
C PRO A 372 -2.11 11.68 -14.17
N ASN A 373 -3.33 11.24 -13.89
CA ASN A 373 -4.46 11.30 -14.83
C ASN A 373 -5.38 12.52 -14.64
N SER A 374 -5.22 13.33 -13.59
CA SER A 374 -6.06 14.52 -13.39
C SER A 374 -5.71 15.62 -14.41
N PRO A 375 -6.69 16.17 -15.16
CA PRO A 375 -6.46 17.35 -15.99
C PRO A 375 -6.27 18.64 -15.17
N GLN A 376 -6.61 18.69 -13.87
CA GLN A 376 -6.79 19.94 -13.11
C GLN A 376 -6.09 19.98 -11.72
N SER A 377 -6.42 20.95 -10.86
CA SER A 377 -5.88 21.08 -9.48
C SER A 377 -6.66 20.22 -8.49
N LEU A 378 -6.01 19.83 -7.38
CA LEU A 378 -6.63 19.03 -6.32
C LEU A 378 -7.17 19.94 -5.20
N ILE A 379 -8.30 19.54 -4.62
CA ILE A 379 -8.80 20.02 -3.31
C ILE A 379 -8.87 18.84 -2.33
N VAL A 380 -8.78 19.11 -1.03
CA VAL A 380 -8.63 18.09 0.02
C VAL A 380 -9.48 18.43 1.27
N SER A 381 -10.03 17.40 1.91
CA SER A 381 -10.50 17.46 3.31
C SER A 381 -10.09 16.19 4.05
N LEU A 382 -9.77 16.29 5.34
CA LEU A 382 -9.19 15.23 6.16
C LEU A 382 -9.80 15.21 7.56
N GLU A 383 -10.35 14.07 8.00
CA GLU A 383 -10.79 13.89 9.40
C GLU A 383 -10.41 12.49 9.91
N GLY A 384 -9.78 12.42 11.09
CA GLY A 384 -9.18 11.18 11.57
C GLY A 384 -8.09 10.71 10.61
N ASP A 385 -8.23 9.47 10.13
CA ASP A 385 -7.41 8.88 9.07
C ASP A 385 -8.09 8.92 7.69
N GLU A 386 -9.34 9.39 7.60
CA GLU A 386 -10.08 9.48 6.33
C GLU A 386 -9.75 10.78 5.59
N MET A 387 -9.31 10.66 4.34
CA MET A 387 -9.10 11.80 3.43
C MET A 387 -10.04 11.73 2.23
N LEU A 388 -10.64 12.87 1.89
CA LEU A 388 -11.52 13.09 0.77
C LEU A 388 -10.87 14.08 -0.20
N LEU A 389 -10.82 13.72 -1.49
CA LEU A 389 -10.24 14.56 -2.54
C LEU A 389 -11.28 15.02 -3.56
N GLY A 390 -10.99 16.13 -4.25
CA GLY A 390 -11.76 16.62 -5.39
C GLY A 390 -10.88 17.26 -6.47
N GLU A 391 -11.45 17.46 -7.66
CA GLU A 391 -10.78 18.08 -8.80
C GLU A 391 -11.41 19.42 -9.22
N TYR A 392 -10.56 20.41 -9.48
CA TYR A 392 -10.95 21.79 -9.75
C TYR A 392 -11.26 22.07 -11.24
N ASN A 393 -12.56 22.09 -11.58
CA ASN A 393 -13.23 22.51 -12.85
C ASN A 393 -13.95 21.41 -13.68
N ILE A 394 -13.87 20.12 -13.36
CA ILE A 394 -14.79 19.05 -13.83
C ILE A 394 -14.76 17.89 -12.84
N ALA A 395 -15.93 17.27 -12.62
CA ALA A 395 -16.18 16.01 -11.90
C ALA A 395 -15.26 15.74 -10.67
N SER A 396 -15.81 15.92 -9.47
CA SER A 396 -15.19 15.42 -8.23
C SER A 396 -15.00 13.90 -8.30
N GLN A 397 -13.75 13.46 -8.56
CA GLN A 397 -13.35 12.07 -8.41
C GLN A 397 -13.07 11.79 -6.94
N TYR A 398 -13.78 10.83 -6.39
CA TYR A 398 -13.63 10.39 -5.02
C TYR A 398 -12.40 9.47 -4.90
N TYR A 399 -11.56 9.72 -3.91
CA TYR A 399 -10.49 8.82 -3.49
C TYR A 399 -10.78 8.40 -2.05
N LYS A 400 -10.70 7.09 -1.78
CA LYS A 400 -10.77 6.54 -0.43
C LYS A 400 -9.37 6.50 0.14
N PHE A 401 -9.11 7.31 1.15
CA PHE A 401 -8.01 7.03 2.06
C PHE A 401 -8.61 6.39 3.30
N GLU A 402 -8.80 5.08 3.23
CA GLU A 402 -8.55 4.30 4.43
C GLU A 402 -7.02 4.25 4.55
N THR A 403 -6.47 4.70 5.68
CA THR A 403 -5.28 3.97 6.17
C THR A 403 -5.70 2.52 6.25
N ASP A 404 -4.98 1.61 5.60
CA ASP A 404 -5.39 0.21 5.53
C ASP A 404 -5.14 -0.50 6.86
N ILE A 405 -5.97 -0.17 7.84
CA ILE A 405 -6.27 -0.96 9.02
C ILE A 405 -7.52 -1.81 8.72
N SER A 406 -7.67 -2.28 7.47
CA SER A 406 -8.46 -3.47 7.18
C SER A 406 -7.68 -4.76 7.49
N CYS A 407 -6.36 -4.65 7.73
CA CYS A 407 -5.59 -5.70 8.41
C CYS A 407 -5.98 -5.76 9.91
N ASN A 408 -7.08 -6.45 10.21
CA ASN A 408 -7.51 -6.78 11.58
C ASN A 408 -6.55 -7.76 12.30
N SER A 409 -5.49 -8.19 11.62
CA SER A 409 -4.48 -9.16 12.04
C SER A 409 -3.10 -8.52 12.07
N SER A 410 -2.76 -7.90 13.20
CA SER A 410 -1.39 -7.43 13.45
C SER A 410 -0.38 -8.60 13.26
N PRO A 411 0.74 -8.39 12.53
CA PRO A 411 1.19 -7.15 11.91
C PRO A 411 0.90 -7.10 10.39
N CYS A 412 0.62 -5.89 9.85
CA CYS A 412 0.23 -5.65 8.46
C CYS A 412 1.41 -5.72 7.49
N TRP A 413 1.22 -6.18 6.25
CA TRP A 413 2.29 -6.27 5.23
C TRP A 413 2.16 -5.19 4.15
N ASN A 414 3.11 -4.26 4.11
CA ASN A 414 3.13 -3.16 3.14
C ASN A 414 4.10 -3.47 1.99
N HIS A 415 3.70 -3.29 0.73
CA HIS A 415 4.63 -3.38 -0.41
C HIS A 415 5.76 -2.35 -0.25
N ASN A 416 7.00 -2.82 -0.20
CA ASN A 416 8.18 -2.01 0.11
C ASN A 416 9.03 -1.70 -1.12
N GLN A 417 9.31 -2.72 -1.94
CA GLN A 417 10.21 -2.60 -3.09
C GLN A 417 10.01 -3.77 -4.06
N GLU A 418 10.32 -3.53 -5.32
CA GLU A 418 10.37 -4.52 -6.38
C GLU A 418 11.85 -4.71 -6.80
N PHE A 419 12.31 -5.94 -6.92
CA PHE A 419 13.66 -6.26 -7.41
C PHE A 419 13.56 -6.66 -8.87
N ASN A 420 14.25 -5.92 -9.73
CA ASN A 420 14.33 -6.15 -11.16
C ASN A 420 15.79 -6.35 -11.56
N ILE A 421 16.02 -7.11 -12.62
CA ILE A 421 17.36 -7.43 -13.12
C ILE A 421 18.03 -6.17 -13.72
N GLU A 422 19.19 -5.75 -13.20
CA GLU A 422 19.79 -4.45 -13.56
C GLU A 422 20.46 -4.45 -14.96
N ASP A 423 20.79 -5.61 -15.51
CA ASP A 423 21.47 -5.80 -16.80
C ASP A 423 20.53 -5.80 -18.02
N ASN A 424 19.20 -5.88 -17.83
CA ASN A 424 18.17 -5.90 -18.89
C ASN A 424 18.32 -7.10 -19.85
N THR A 425 18.66 -8.26 -19.30
CA THR A 425 18.65 -9.55 -20.00
C THR A 425 17.22 -10.07 -20.17
N GLU A 426 16.99 -10.83 -21.24
CA GLU A 426 15.69 -11.43 -21.58
C GLU A 426 15.71 -12.92 -21.18
N GLU A 427 14.58 -13.44 -20.70
CA GLU A 427 14.37 -14.88 -20.38
C GLU A 427 15.22 -15.49 -19.22
N ASP A 428 15.93 -14.69 -18.41
CA ASP A 428 16.84 -15.14 -17.33
C ASP A 428 16.17 -15.87 -16.14
N ALA A 429 14.85 -15.76 -16.01
CA ALA A 429 14.04 -16.37 -14.95
C ALA A 429 14.42 -15.92 -13.52
N PHE A 430 14.70 -14.62 -13.33
CA PHE A 430 14.94 -14.04 -12.01
C PHE A 430 13.71 -14.17 -11.11
N GLY A 431 13.90 -14.57 -9.85
CA GLY A 431 12.79 -14.80 -8.91
C GLY A 431 12.23 -16.23 -8.90
N VAL A 432 12.78 -17.14 -9.70
CA VAL A 432 12.41 -18.58 -9.68
C VAL A 432 12.61 -19.23 -8.31
N SER A 433 13.59 -18.74 -7.54
CA SER A 433 13.88 -19.16 -6.17
C SER A 433 14.41 -17.96 -5.40
N LEU A 434 14.08 -17.88 -4.11
CA LEU A 434 14.54 -16.81 -3.25
C LEU A 434 14.65 -17.28 -1.80
N ASP A 435 15.52 -16.64 -1.03
CA ASP A 435 15.60 -16.82 0.42
C ASP A 435 16.12 -15.55 1.13
N ILE A 436 15.78 -15.38 2.41
CA ILE A 436 16.10 -14.19 3.21
C ILE A 436 16.52 -14.55 4.64
N SER A 437 17.63 -13.95 5.09
CA SER A 437 18.14 -14.01 6.45
C SER A 437 18.47 -12.60 6.95
N GLY A 438 17.66 -12.09 7.88
CA GLY A 438 17.87 -10.78 8.49
C GLY A 438 17.72 -9.65 7.47
N ASN A 439 18.82 -8.94 7.19
CA ASN A 439 18.87 -7.83 6.22
C ASN A 439 19.49 -8.23 4.86
N ARG A 440 19.58 -9.53 4.57
CA ARG A 440 20.11 -10.08 3.31
C ARG A 440 19.10 -11.00 2.65
N ALA A 441 18.98 -10.88 1.33
CA ALA A 441 18.21 -11.79 0.50
C ALA A 441 19.07 -12.31 -0.65
N VAL A 442 18.80 -13.52 -1.12
CA VAL A 442 19.37 -14.11 -2.33
C VAL A 442 18.23 -14.50 -3.25
N VAL A 443 18.37 -14.20 -4.54
CA VAL A 443 17.39 -14.50 -5.59
C VAL A 443 18.09 -15.27 -6.71
N GLY A 444 17.54 -16.39 -7.15
CA GLY A 444 18.04 -17.17 -8.28
C GLY A 444 17.50 -16.71 -9.63
N ALA A 445 18.32 -16.86 -10.68
CA ALA A 445 17.98 -16.63 -12.08
C ALA A 445 18.64 -17.74 -12.92
N PHE A 446 17.93 -18.86 -13.05
CA PHE A 446 18.55 -20.12 -13.50
C PHE A 446 18.85 -20.20 -15.01
N ARG A 447 18.30 -19.27 -15.80
CA ARG A 447 18.49 -19.23 -17.26
C ARG A 447 19.57 -18.25 -17.72
N ASP A 448 20.07 -17.40 -16.82
CA ASP A 448 21.15 -16.44 -17.05
C ASP A 448 22.30 -17.02 -17.91
N ASP A 449 22.66 -16.27 -18.96
CA ASP A 449 23.56 -16.74 -20.01
C ASP A 449 25.01 -16.18 -19.95
N ASP A 450 25.40 -15.45 -18.89
CA ASP A 450 26.73 -14.82 -18.73
C ASP A 450 27.90 -15.81 -18.86
N LYS A 451 27.64 -17.08 -18.56
CA LYS A 451 28.59 -18.21 -18.60
C LYS A 451 28.32 -19.20 -19.74
N GLY A 452 27.33 -18.93 -20.56
CA GLY A 452 26.75 -19.83 -21.56
C GLY A 452 25.27 -20.03 -21.30
N ASN A 453 24.51 -20.37 -22.35
CA ASN A 453 23.06 -20.54 -22.30
C ASN A 453 22.57 -21.38 -21.10
N ASN A 454 21.68 -20.83 -20.25
CA ASN A 454 21.17 -21.48 -19.04
C ASN A 454 22.26 -21.94 -18.06
N ALA A 455 23.37 -21.22 -17.95
CA ALA A 455 24.40 -21.50 -16.95
C ALA A 455 23.94 -21.05 -15.55
N GLY A 456 23.20 -19.94 -15.49
CA GLY A 456 22.49 -19.46 -14.31
C GLY A 456 23.30 -18.54 -13.40
N ALA A 457 22.58 -17.69 -12.66
CA ALA A 457 23.09 -16.72 -11.71
C ALA A 457 22.28 -16.68 -10.41
N ALA A 458 22.84 -16.01 -9.41
CA ALA A 458 22.10 -15.62 -8.21
C ALA A 458 22.49 -14.20 -7.77
N TYR A 459 21.53 -13.45 -7.25
CA TYR A 459 21.63 -12.04 -6.96
C TYR A 459 21.45 -11.82 -5.46
N VAL A 460 22.45 -11.20 -4.82
CA VAL A 460 22.44 -10.91 -3.38
C VAL A 460 22.06 -9.46 -3.16
N TYR A 461 21.02 -9.25 -2.37
CA TYR A 461 20.52 -7.95 -1.95
C TYR A 461 20.80 -7.72 -0.46
N GLU A 462 21.14 -6.48 -0.09
CA GLU A 462 21.27 -6.04 1.31
C GLU A 462 20.40 -4.82 1.59
N TYR A 463 19.58 -4.91 2.64
CA TYR A 463 18.82 -3.77 3.17
C TYR A 463 19.75 -2.86 3.96
N LYS A 464 19.82 -1.59 3.55
CA LYS A 464 20.79 -0.61 4.05
C LYS A 464 20.17 0.77 4.25
N ASN A 465 20.68 1.47 5.25
CA ASN A 465 20.39 2.89 5.46
C ASN A 465 21.33 3.72 4.56
N ILE A 466 20.77 4.41 3.57
CA ILE A 466 21.52 5.23 2.60
C ILE A 466 21.10 6.69 2.79
N GLY A 467 21.95 7.44 3.49
CA GLY A 467 21.62 8.81 3.90
C GLY A 467 20.47 8.85 4.90
N ASN A 468 19.30 9.31 4.44
CA ASN A 468 18.06 9.39 5.26
C ASN A 468 17.00 8.36 4.85
N THR A 469 17.25 7.52 3.83
CA THR A 469 16.34 6.45 3.38
C THR A 469 16.87 5.07 3.78
N SER A 470 16.03 4.04 3.66
CA SER A 470 16.37 2.67 3.97
C SER A 470 15.76 1.76 2.91
N GLU A 471 16.61 1.16 2.08
CA GLU A 471 16.22 0.46 0.85
C GLU A 471 17.05 -0.83 0.66
N TRP A 472 16.50 -1.78 -0.11
CA TRP A 472 17.26 -2.95 -0.54
C TRP A 472 18.14 -2.58 -1.73
N THR A 473 19.38 -3.01 -1.70
CA THR A 473 20.37 -2.73 -2.76
C THR A 473 20.99 -4.01 -3.27
N LEU A 474 21.10 -4.18 -4.59
CA LEU A 474 21.87 -5.24 -5.19
C LEU A 474 23.35 -5.04 -4.80
N VAL A 475 23.93 -6.02 -4.10
CA VAL A 475 25.35 -5.96 -3.70
C VAL A 475 26.23 -6.89 -4.55
N LYS A 476 25.67 -7.96 -5.11
CA LYS A 476 26.44 -8.94 -5.88
C LYS A 476 25.59 -9.83 -6.78
N LYS A 477 25.90 -9.85 -8.09
CA LYS A 477 25.64 -11.00 -8.97
C LYS A 477 26.71 -12.09 -8.71
N LEU A 478 26.27 -13.28 -8.34
CA LEU A 478 27.06 -14.49 -8.12
C LEU A 478 26.93 -15.40 -9.34
N LEU A 479 28.06 -15.96 -9.77
CA LEU A 479 28.17 -16.90 -10.87
C LEU A 479 29.07 -18.04 -10.41
N ALA A 480 28.71 -19.26 -10.79
CA ALA A 480 29.54 -20.45 -10.64
C ALA A 480 30.96 -20.25 -11.20
N THR A 481 32.01 -20.59 -10.45
CA THR A 481 33.40 -20.50 -10.94
C THR A 481 33.64 -21.37 -12.17
N ASN A 482 33.04 -22.57 -12.22
CA ASN A 482 33.09 -23.48 -13.37
C ASN A 482 31.79 -23.51 -14.20
N GLY A 483 30.90 -22.53 -14.03
CA GLY A 483 29.59 -22.50 -14.71
C GLY A 483 29.68 -22.70 -16.22
N ALA A 484 28.86 -23.60 -16.74
CA ALA A 484 28.75 -24.00 -18.13
C ALA A 484 27.29 -24.02 -18.61
N THR A 485 27.09 -24.20 -19.92
CA THR A 485 25.77 -24.27 -20.54
C THR A 485 24.89 -25.37 -19.94
N GLU A 486 23.64 -25.02 -19.63
CA GLU A 486 22.62 -25.88 -19.01
C GLU A 486 22.86 -26.32 -17.55
N ASP A 487 23.87 -25.78 -16.84
CA ASP A 487 24.12 -26.08 -15.40
C ASP A 487 22.94 -25.68 -14.47
N GLU A 488 22.19 -24.65 -14.86
CA GLU A 488 21.04 -24.06 -14.15
C GLU A 488 21.36 -23.63 -12.69
N PHE A 489 22.46 -22.89 -12.51
CA PHE A 489 22.85 -22.28 -11.23
C PHE A 489 21.81 -21.25 -10.76
N GLY A 490 21.41 -21.31 -9.49
CA GLY A 490 20.33 -20.47 -8.98
C GLY A 490 18.93 -21.08 -9.18
N ARG A 491 18.82 -22.33 -9.65
CA ARG A 491 17.53 -23.06 -9.60
C ARG A 491 16.97 -23.17 -8.19
N SER A 492 17.85 -23.30 -7.20
CA SER A 492 17.57 -23.28 -5.77
C SER A 492 18.63 -22.47 -5.04
N VAL A 493 18.21 -21.70 -4.02
CA VAL A 493 19.05 -20.83 -3.21
C VAL A 493 18.62 -20.90 -1.75
N ALA A 494 19.56 -20.78 -0.81
CA ALA A 494 19.30 -20.65 0.61
C ALA A 494 20.35 -19.77 1.29
N ILE A 495 19.99 -19.07 2.38
CA ILE A 495 20.88 -18.14 3.10
C ILE A 495 20.72 -18.23 4.64
N ASP A 496 21.84 -18.33 5.35
CA ASP A 496 21.89 -18.22 6.81
C ASP A 496 23.05 -17.30 7.25
N GLY A 497 22.67 -16.06 7.59
CA GLY A 497 23.56 -14.98 8.02
C GLY A 497 24.50 -14.49 6.93
N ASP A 498 25.75 -14.97 7.00
CA ASP A 498 26.89 -14.59 6.15
C ASP A 498 27.25 -15.70 5.14
N ARG A 499 26.33 -16.65 4.92
CA ARG A 499 26.56 -17.86 4.09
C ARG A 499 25.38 -18.12 3.17
N ILE A 500 25.68 -18.34 1.90
CA ILE A 500 24.72 -18.59 0.82
C ILE A 500 25.04 -19.94 0.18
N VAL A 501 24.01 -20.72 -0.10
CA VAL A 501 24.09 -22.04 -0.76
C VAL A 501 23.27 -21.99 -2.03
N ILE A 502 23.83 -22.44 -3.16
CA ILE A 502 23.19 -22.31 -4.47
C ILE A 502 23.29 -23.64 -5.24
N GLY A 503 22.13 -24.19 -5.60
CA GLY A 503 22.01 -25.35 -6.46
C GLY A 503 22.31 -25.05 -7.93
N ALA A 504 22.91 -26.01 -8.60
CA ALA A 504 23.07 -26.09 -10.06
C ALA A 504 22.98 -27.58 -10.39
N PHE A 505 21.77 -28.05 -10.64
CA PHE A 505 21.41 -29.47 -10.54
C PHE A 505 21.65 -30.26 -11.83
N LYS A 506 21.99 -29.57 -12.93
CA LYS A 506 22.31 -30.17 -14.23
C LYS A 506 23.80 -30.18 -14.58
N ASP A 507 24.62 -29.54 -13.75
CA ASP A 507 26.07 -29.48 -13.95
C ASP A 507 26.70 -30.86 -14.19
N ASP A 508 27.57 -30.89 -15.17
CA ASP A 508 28.35 -32.05 -15.56
C ASP A 508 29.77 -31.98 -15.01
N TYR A 509 30.32 -33.15 -14.66
CA TYR A 509 31.71 -33.24 -14.23
C TYR A 509 32.39 -34.47 -14.80
N ILE A 510 33.72 -34.49 -14.77
CA ILE A 510 34.53 -35.55 -15.37
C ILE A 510 35.28 -36.30 -14.27
N ILE A 511 34.95 -37.59 -14.11
CA ILE A 511 35.74 -38.53 -13.30
C ILE A 511 36.83 -39.20 -14.13
N PHE A 512 37.91 -39.64 -13.49
CA PHE A 512 39.03 -40.31 -14.16
C PHE A 512 39.11 -41.79 -13.75
N ASN A 513 38.38 -42.66 -14.45
CA ASN A 513 38.44 -44.10 -14.20
C ASN A 513 39.70 -44.69 -14.87
N GLY A 514 40.72 -45.02 -14.06
CA GLY A 514 41.99 -45.54 -14.57
C GLY A 514 42.77 -44.55 -15.46
N GLY A 515 42.52 -43.25 -15.30
CA GLY A 515 43.08 -42.19 -16.16
C GLY A 515 42.32 -41.95 -17.47
N ILE A 516 41.20 -42.65 -17.70
CA ILE A 516 40.26 -42.37 -18.79
C ILE A 516 39.24 -41.33 -18.27
N PRO A 517 39.07 -40.18 -18.94
CA PRO A 517 38.00 -39.25 -18.64
C PRO A 517 36.64 -39.89 -18.93
N VAL A 518 35.74 -39.88 -17.96
CA VAL A 518 34.35 -40.31 -18.07
C VAL A 518 33.47 -39.13 -17.65
N PRO A 519 32.67 -38.54 -18.56
CA PRO A 519 31.72 -37.50 -18.18
C PRO A 519 30.56 -38.10 -17.39
N VAL A 520 30.11 -37.37 -16.37
CA VAL A 520 28.91 -37.64 -15.58
C VAL A 520 28.02 -36.41 -15.77
N SER A 521 27.03 -36.53 -16.67
CA SER A 521 26.10 -35.43 -16.99
C SER A 521 24.98 -35.34 -15.97
N ASN A 522 24.49 -34.13 -15.69
CA ASN A 522 23.35 -33.90 -14.81
C ASN A 522 23.49 -34.54 -13.42
N ALA A 523 24.72 -34.67 -12.91
CA ALA A 523 24.91 -35.21 -11.57
C ALA A 523 24.33 -34.25 -10.52
N GLY A 524 24.45 -32.95 -10.78
CA GLY A 524 24.01 -31.91 -9.87
C GLY A 524 24.92 -31.78 -8.65
N SER A 525 25.01 -30.56 -8.10
CA SER A 525 26.36 -30.12 -7.78
C SER A 525 26.62 -28.93 -6.81
N VAL A 526 25.63 -28.32 -6.15
CA VAL A 526 25.72 -27.22 -5.11
C VAL A 526 27.04 -26.43 -4.84
N TYR A 527 26.99 -25.09 -4.85
CA TYR A 527 28.07 -24.18 -4.39
C TYR A 527 27.79 -23.51 -3.03
N VAL A 528 28.86 -23.15 -2.29
CA VAL A 528 28.80 -22.35 -1.06
C VAL A 528 29.59 -21.05 -1.19
N PHE A 529 28.95 -19.94 -0.83
CA PHE A 529 29.52 -18.61 -0.77
C PHE A 529 29.50 -18.08 0.66
N GLU A 530 30.61 -17.50 1.12
CA GLU A 530 30.71 -16.84 2.43
C GLU A 530 31.07 -15.36 2.28
N TYR A 531 30.56 -14.52 3.18
CA TYR A 531 30.90 -13.10 3.24
C TYR A 531 32.15 -12.88 4.10
N ASP A 532 33.24 -12.39 3.48
CA ASP A 532 34.53 -12.19 4.17
C ASP A 532 34.63 -10.87 4.98
N GLY A 533 33.51 -10.18 5.17
CA GLY A 533 33.44 -8.83 5.73
C GLY A 533 33.60 -7.70 4.71
N PHE A 534 33.93 -8.02 3.45
CA PHE A 534 34.06 -7.06 2.34
C PHE A 534 33.30 -7.52 1.09
N LYS A 535 33.28 -8.82 0.80
CA LYS A 535 32.69 -9.41 -0.40
C LYS A 535 32.23 -10.85 -0.15
N TRP A 536 31.34 -11.32 -1.02
CA TRP A 536 31.02 -12.74 -1.16
C TRP A 536 32.14 -13.48 -1.91
N VAL A 537 32.52 -14.64 -1.41
CA VAL A 537 33.57 -15.51 -1.96
C VAL A 537 33.04 -16.94 -2.04
N GLU A 538 33.16 -17.58 -3.19
CA GLU A 538 32.96 -19.03 -3.33
C GLU A 538 34.04 -19.74 -2.48
N THR A 539 33.66 -20.29 -1.34
CA THR A 539 34.59 -20.97 -0.43
C THR A 539 34.71 -22.45 -0.73
N GLN A 540 33.60 -23.05 -1.15
CA GLN A 540 33.55 -24.45 -1.49
C GLN A 540 32.59 -24.72 -2.64
N ASN A 541 33.02 -25.66 -3.45
CA ASN A 541 32.23 -26.24 -4.51
C ASN A 541 31.90 -27.70 -4.12
N ILE A 542 30.63 -28.02 -3.84
CA ILE A 542 30.19 -29.36 -3.38
C ILE A 542 29.94 -30.24 -4.61
N ARG A 543 31.02 -30.46 -5.36
CA ARG A 543 31.12 -31.17 -6.65
C ARG A 543 32.31 -32.13 -6.62
N SER A 544 32.28 -33.14 -7.50
CA SER A 544 33.47 -33.78 -8.10
C SER A 544 34.40 -34.68 -7.27
N GLY A 545 34.18 -34.88 -5.97
CA GLY A 545 35.16 -35.54 -5.08
C GLY A 545 35.25 -37.08 -5.14
N GLU A 546 34.21 -37.78 -4.66
CA GLU A 546 34.37 -39.16 -4.15
C GLU A 546 33.44 -40.21 -4.79
N GLY A 547 32.91 -39.97 -5.99
CA GLY A 547 32.02 -40.92 -6.67
C GLY A 547 30.69 -41.16 -5.94
N LEU A 548 30.25 -40.15 -5.20
CA LEU A 548 29.00 -40.11 -4.43
C LEU A 548 27.75 -40.00 -5.32
N LEU A 549 27.91 -39.41 -6.51
CA LEU A 549 26.82 -39.06 -7.42
C LEU A 549 27.03 -39.68 -8.80
N ALA A 550 25.99 -40.33 -9.31
CA ALA A 550 25.90 -40.92 -10.64
C ALA A 550 25.31 -39.94 -11.66
N GLN A 551 24.91 -40.47 -12.82
CA GLN A 551 24.44 -39.68 -13.95
C GLN A 551 22.94 -39.43 -13.82
N ASN A 552 22.53 -38.16 -13.85
CA ASN A 552 21.15 -37.71 -13.61
C ASN A 552 20.64 -37.86 -12.15
N ASP A 553 21.51 -37.86 -11.14
CA ASP A 553 21.06 -37.82 -9.72
C ASP A 553 20.39 -36.48 -9.36
N LEU A 554 20.67 -35.41 -10.11
CA LEU A 554 20.11 -34.06 -9.96
C LEU A 554 20.32 -33.44 -8.56
N PHE A 555 21.49 -33.69 -7.96
CA PHE A 555 21.87 -33.15 -6.65
C PHE A 555 21.88 -31.61 -6.64
N GLY A 556 21.39 -31.01 -5.55
CA GLY A 556 21.19 -29.57 -5.49
C GLY A 556 19.96 -29.07 -6.22
N PHE A 557 19.02 -29.95 -6.61
CA PHE A 557 17.70 -29.51 -7.07
C PHE A 557 16.98 -28.70 -5.99
N ALA A 558 17.02 -29.18 -4.74
CA ALA A 558 16.63 -28.44 -3.54
C ALA A 558 17.83 -28.27 -2.59
N VAL A 559 17.92 -27.12 -1.94
CA VAL A 559 18.91 -26.82 -0.90
C VAL A 559 18.27 -26.06 0.26
N ASP A 560 18.74 -26.29 1.48
CA ASP A 560 18.43 -25.46 2.64
C ASP A 560 19.63 -25.42 3.61
N ILE A 561 19.81 -24.32 4.35
CA ILE A 561 20.93 -24.11 5.29
C ILE A 561 20.43 -23.58 6.63
N HIS A 562 20.88 -24.21 7.71
CA HIS A 562 20.62 -23.73 9.07
C HIS A 562 21.78 -24.05 10.00
N GLY A 563 22.35 -23.02 10.64
CA GLY A 563 23.46 -23.19 11.57
C GLY A 563 24.65 -23.85 10.89
N ASP A 564 25.20 -24.90 11.47
CA ASP A 564 26.36 -25.60 10.93
C ASP A 564 26.03 -26.66 9.87
N ARG A 565 24.82 -26.67 9.28
CA ARG A 565 24.36 -27.72 8.35
C ARG A 565 23.73 -27.19 7.07
N ILE A 566 23.99 -27.93 5.98
CA ILE A 566 23.30 -27.80 4.69
C ILE A 566 22.61 -29.13 4.39
N ALA A 567 21.35 -29.08 3.94
CA ALA A 567 20.64 -30.22 3.38
C ALA A 567 20.51 -30.05 1.85
N ILE A 568 20.77 -31.10 1.09
CA ILE A 568 20.85 -31.07 -0.37
C ILE A 568 20.06 -32.24 -0.96
N GLY A 569 19.10 -31.95 -1.84
CA GLY A 569 18.24 -32.93 -2.48
C GLY A 569 18.81 -33.42 -3.81
N ALA A 570 18.75 -34.73 -4.03
CA ALA A 570 19.08 -35.43 -5.26
C ALA A 570 17.90 -36.37 -5.57
N TYR A 571 16.82 -35.83 -6.13
CA TYR A 571 15.55 -36.56 -6.20
C TYR A 571 15.55 -37.71 -7.22
N SER A 572 16.54 -37.75 -8.13
CA SER A 572 16.73 -38.84 -9.09
C SER A 572 17.90 -39.78 -8.70
N ASP A 573 18.34 -39.76 -7.43
CA ASP A 573 19.34 -40.70 -6.92
C ASP A 573 18.83 -42.16 -7.00
N ASP A 574 19.60 -43.00 -7.68
CA ASP A 574 19.25 -44.39 -8.01
C ASP A 574 19.64 -45.41 -6.92
N GLU A 575 20.32 -45.03 -5.82
CA GLU A 575 20.99 -46.00 -4.93
C GLU A 575 20.01 -46.92 -4.19
N ASN A 576 18.82 -46.43 -3.81
CA ASN A 576 17.80 -47.21 -3.11
C ASN A 576 16.73 -47.80 -4.05
N GLY A 577 16.78 -47.48 -5.34
CA GLY A 577 15.74 -47.73 -6.33
C GLY A 577 15.82 -46.66 -7.44
N ILE A 578 15.40 -47.00 -8.67
CA ILE A 578 15.50 -46.07 -9.81
C ILE A 578 14.70 -44.80 -9.49
N ASN A 579 15.31 -43.61 -9.53
CA ASN A 579 14.70 -42.34 -9.11
C ASN A 579 14.03 -42.37 -7.70
N SER A 580 14.47 -43.24 -6.80
CA SER A 580 13.94 -43.29 -5.42
C SER A 580 14.29 -42.02 -4.64
N GLY A 581 15.46 -41.44 -4.91
CA GLY A 581 15.89 -40.14 -4.42
C GLY A 581 16.59 -40.18 -3.05
N ALA A 582 17.40 -39.15 -2.80
CA ALA A 582 18.19 -39.01 -1.58
C ALA A 582 18.34 -37.56 -1.11
N VAL A 583 18.65 -37.39 0.18
CA VAL A 583 19.05 -36.10 0.76
C VAL A 583 20.40 -36.23 1.46
N TYR A 584 21.34 -35.37 1.07
CA TYR A 584 22.70 -35.34 1.60
C TYR A 584 22.86 -34.20 2.60
N ILE A 585 23.37 -34.51 3.79
CA ILE A 585 23.62 -33.54 4.85
C ILE A 585 25.10 -33.26 4.97
N TYR A 586 25.49 -32.00 4.76
CA TYR A 586 26.85 -31.53 4.98
C TYR A 586 26.94 -30.74 6.29
N GLN A 587 28.04 -30.89 7.01
CA GLN A 587 28.31 -30.16 8.26
C GLN A 587 29.59 -29.34 8.14
N ALA A 588 29.60 -28.13 8.72
CA ALA A 588 30.76 -27.25 8.75
C ALA A 588 31.81 -27.74 9.75
N VAL A 589 32.94 -28.24 9.24
CA VAL A 589 34.07 -28.79 9.99
C VAL A 589 35.36 -28.06 9.54
N ASN A 590 36.01 -27.36 10.48
CA ASN A 590 37.26 -26.62 10.23
C ASN A 590 37.23 -25.66 9.01
N ASN A 591 36.09 -24.99 8.80
CA ASN A 591 35.81 -24.10 7.65
C ASN A 591 35.68 -24.81 6.28
N ASN A 592 35.46 -26.13 6.27
CA ASN A 592 34.99 -26.86 5.09
C ASN A 592 33.63 -27.49 5.40
N TRP A 593 32.84 -27.75 4.37
CA TRP A 593 31.62 -28.54 4.42
C TRP A 593 31.96 -30.00 4.09
N GLU A 594 31.85 -30.87 5.09
CA GLU A 594 32.12 -32.30 4.98
C GLU A 594 30.78 -33.08 4.98
N LEU A 595 30.67 -34.14 4.18
CA LEU A 595 29.46 -34.98 4.15
C LEU A 595 29.31 -35.67 5.50
N SER A 596 28.23 -35.36 6.22
CA SER A 596 27.88 -35.94 7.51
C SER A 596 27.03 -37.21 7.34
N GLU A 597 26.04 -37.19 6.45
CA GLU A 597 25.06 -38.27 6.31
C GLU A 597 24.39 -38.24 4.92
N LYS A 598 24.08 -39.41 4.33
CA LYS A 598 23.14 -39.56 3.22
C LYS A 598 21.87 -40.20 3.77
N ILE A 599 20.75 -39.49 3.64
CA ILE A 599 19.42 -39.94 4.06
C ILE A 599 18.71 -40.48 2.81
N MET A 600 18.19 -41.70 2.93
CA MET A 600 17.30 -42.34 1.95
C MET A 600 16.03 -42.80 2.69
N PRO A 601 14.86 -42.80 2.04
CA PRO A 601 13.62 -43.31 2.64
C PRO A 601 13.75 -44.81 2.97
N ASN A 602 13.14 -45.26 4.06
CA ASN A 602 13.22 -46.67 4.51
C ASN A 602 12.41 -47.62 3.60
N ASP A 603 11.54 -47.02 2.81
CA ASP A 603 10.44 -47.51 2.01
C ASP A 603 10.52 -46.96 0.58
N GLY A 604 11.66 -46.39 0.18
CA GLY A 604 11.86 -45.84 -1.16
C GLY A 604 11.73 -46.91 -2.25
N ASP A 605 10.64 -46.82 -2.99
CA ASP A 605 10.39 -47.59 -4.19
C ASP A 605 10.78 -46.76 -5.44
N PRO A 606 10.77 -47.35 -6.65
CA PRO A 606 11.15 -46.63 -7.86
C PRO A 606 10.24 -45.46 -8.20
N ASP A 607 10.85 -44.36 -8.65
CA ASP A 607 10.24 -43.09 -9.06
C ASP A 607 9.65 -42.19 -7.94
N ASP A 608 9.66 -42.60 -6.66
CA ASP A 608 9.18 -41.83 -5.49
C ASP A 608 9.69 -40.37 -5.39
N SER A 609 10.90 -40.12 -5.92
CA SER A 609 11.52 -38.80 -6.01
C SER A 609 11.77 -38.09 -4.66
N PHE A 610 12.27 -38.84 -3.66
CA PHE A 610 12.61 -38.31 -2.35
C PHE A 610 13.73 -37.27 -2.40
N GLY A 611 13.50 -36.10 -1.78
CA GLY A 611 14.45 -34.98 -1.84
C GLY A 611 14.09 -33.91 -2.87
N TYR A 612 12.92 -34.00 -3.50
CA TYR A 612 12.41 -32.99 -4.44
C TYR A 612 12.26 -31.60 -3.80
N ALA A 613 11.78 -31.56 -2.54
CA ALA A 613 11.68 -30.34 -1.75
C ALA A 613 12.22 -30.60 -0.33
N ILE A 614 12.88 -29.60 0.26
CA ILE A 614 13.53 -29.71 1.58
C ILE A 614 13.23 -28.47 2.41
N SER A 615 13.02 -28.65 3.72
CA SER A 615 13.09 -27.58 4.72
C SER A 615 13.82 -28.09 5.96
N LEU A 616 14.81 -27.34 6.44
CA LEU A 616 15.74 -27.67 7.53
C LEU A 616 15.60 -26.66 8.68
N ASP A 617 15.36 -27.17 9.89
CA ASP A 617 15.53 -26.39 11.14
C ASP A 617 16.71 -26.92 11.97
N SER A 618 17.01 -26.23 13.08
CA SER A 618 18.07 -26.59 14.05
C SER A 618 18.14 -28.07 14.47
N SER A 619 17.04 -28.82 14.32
CA SER A 619 16.82 -30.13 14.89
C SER A 619 16.10 -31.13 13.96
N ARG A 620 15.41 -30.67 12.91
CA ARG A 620 14.59 -31.50 12.02
C ARG A 620 14.73 -31.12 10.56
N ILE A 621 14.46 -32.09 9.69
CA ILE A 621 14.30 -31.88 8.25
C ILE A 621 12.94 -32.41 7.86
N LEU A 622 12.24 -31.68 7.00
CA LEU A 622 11.06 -32.10 6.26
C LEU A 622 11.45 -32.27 4.78
N ILE A 623 11.16 -33.43 4.20
CA ILE A 623 11.60 -33.83 2.86
C ILE A 623 10.38 -34.27 2.04
N GLY A 624 10.18 -33.70 0.85
CA GLY A 624 9.15 -34.12 -0.09
C GLY A 624 9.58 -35.29 -0.97
N ALA A 625 8.66 -36.22 -1.23
CA ALA A 625 8.76 -37.30 -2.20
C ALA A 625 7.46 -37.28 -3.03
N TYR A 626 7.41 -36.41 -4.02
CA TYR A 626 6.14 -36.01 -4.64
C TYR A 626 5.47 -37.10 -5.48
N GLN A 627 6.18 -38.18 -5.81
CA GLN A 627 5.69 -39.28 -6.64
C GLN A 627 5.44 -40.59 -5.87
N ASP A 628 5.68 -40.60 -4.56
CA ASP A 628 5.44 -41.72 -3.64
C ASP A 628 4.07 -42.39 -3.89
N ASP A 629 4.07 -43.69 -4.22
CA ASP A 629 2.88 -44.39 -4.72
C ASP A 629 2.19 -45.33 -3.70
N ASP A 630 2.68 -45.32 -2.46
CA ASP A 630 2.35 -46.20 -1.33
C ASP A 630 0.84 -46.18 -0.96
N ILE A 631 0.16 -45.06 -1.23
CA ILE A 631 -1.31 -44.90 -1.09
C ILE A 631 -2.04 -45.13 -2.42
N ALA A 632 -1.56 -44.49 -3.48
CA ALA A 632 -2.05 -44.53 -4.85
C ALA A 632 -0.97 -43.95 -5.78
N ASN A 633 -0.99 -44.33 -7.06
CA ASN A 633 -0.06 -43.86 -8.10
C ASN A 633 0.23 -42.34 -7.99
N ASN A 634 1.48 -41.95 -7.75
CA ASN A 634 1.89 -40.53 -7.62
C ASN A 634 1.04 -39.71 -6.61
N ALA A 635 0.52 -40.32 -5.55
CA ALA A 635 -0.19 -39.59 -4.50
C ALA A 635 0.76 -38.64 -3.74
N GLY A 636 2.02 -39.05 -3.59
CA GLY A 636 3.08 -38.29 -2.94
C GLY A 636 3.07 -38.37 -1.41
N ALA A 637 4.22 -38.08 -0.81
CA ALA A 637 4.42 -38.06 0.64
C ALA A 637 5.42 -36.98 1.06
N ALA A 638 5.47 -36.71 2.36
CA ALA A 638 6.60 -35.99 2.96
C ALA A 638 7.12 -36.70 4.21
N TYR A 639 8.41 -36.59 4.48
CA TYR A 639 9.10 -37.34 5.51
C TYR A 639 9.74 -36.40 6.52
N ILE A 640 9.60 -36.70 7.82
CA ILE A 640 10.28 -35.93 8.87
C ILE A 640 11.39 -36.75 9.50
N TYR A 641 12.57 -36.15 9.56
CA TYR A 641 13.74 -36.65 10.25
C TYR A 641 14.10 -35.75 11.43
N GLN A 642 14.53 -36.34 12.55
CA GLN A 642 14.92 -35.65 13.78
C GLN A 642 16.39 -35.94 14.10
N TYR A 643 17.21 -34.89 14.19
CA TYR A 643 18.61 -34.96 14.60
C TYR A 643 18.74 -35.44 16.04
N ASN A 644 19.68 -36.36 16.27
CA ASN A 644 20.02 -36.85 17.59
C ASN A 644 21.44 -36.39 17.98
N PRO A 645 21.57 -35.43 18.93
CA PRO A 645 22.86 -34.88 19.31
C PRO A 645 23.75 -35.85 20.10
N VAL A 646 23.23 -37.01 20.53
CA VAL A 646 24.01 -38.03 21.28
C VAL A 646 24.94 -38.82 20.36
N PHE A 647 24.48 -39.14 19.14
CA PHE A 647 25.28 -39.87 18.14
C PHE A 647 25.57 -39.06 16.87
N GLN A 648 25.06 -37.83 16.77
CA GLN A 648 25.32 -36.87 15.70
C GLN A 648 24.79 -37.28 14.32
N GLY A 649 23.58 -37.87 14.27
CA GLY A 649 22.93 -38.24 13.01
C GLY A 649 21.40 -38.14 13.07
N TRP A 650 20.75 -38.39 11.94
CA TRP A 650 19.32 -38.19 11.73
C TRP A 650 18.52 -39.48 11.94
N ASN A 651 17.37 -39.39 12.61
CA ASN A 651 16.44 -40.51 12.74
C ASN A 651 15.18 -40.20 11.96
N PHE A 652 14.70 -41.14 11.15
CA PHE A 652 13.34 -41.10 10.65
C PHE A 652 12.37 -40.98 11.84
N GLN A 653 11.47 -39.99 11.77
CA GLN A 653 10.46 -39.73 12.79
C GLN A 653 9.07 -40.14 12.31
N ASP A 654 8.67 -39.75 11.09
CA ASP A 654 7.33 -39.99 10.57
C ASP A 654 7.23 -39.81 9.04
N LYS A 655 6.24 -40.47 8.41
CA LYS A 655 5.84 -40.28 7.00
C LYS A 655 4.46 -39.59 6.99
N LEU A 656 4.45 -38.35 6.55
CA LEU A 656 3.28 -37.48 6.48
C LEU A 656 2.46 -37.82 5.24
N LEU A 657 1.25 -38.31 5.48
CA LEU A 657 0.30 -38.77 4.48
C LEU A 657 -1.07 -38.12 4.68
N PRO A 658 -1.80 -37.73 3.62
CA PRO A 658 -3.16 -37.21 3.74
C PRO A 658 -4.13 -38.19 4.43
N LEU A 659 -5.01 -37.67 5.29
CA LEU A 659 -6.01 -38.45 6.03
C LEU A 659 -7.11 -39.04 5.13
N THR A 660 -7.40 -38.39 4.01
CA THR A 660 -8.17 -38.96 2.92
C THR A 660 -7.18 -39.59 1.95
N PHE A 661 -7.34 -40.88 1.63
CA PHE A 661 -6.55 -41.55 0.59
C PHE A 661 -6.48 -40.64 -0.64
N GLY A 662 -5.27 -40.18 -0.97
CA GLY A 662 -5.06 -39.26 -2.09
C GLY A 662 -5.61 -39.85 -3.37
N ASN A 663 -6.10 -38.99 -4.26
CA ASN A 663 -6.33 -39.45 -5.62
C ASN A 663 -4.97 -39.75 -6.26
N PRO A 664 -4.94 -40.65 -7.26
CA PRO A 664 -3.78 -40.73 -8.13
C PRO A 664 -3.42 -39.35 -8.69
N ASP A 665 -2.13 -39.07 -8.78
CA ASP A 665 -1.57 -37.84 -9.37
C ASP A 665 -1.92 -36.53 -8.61
N ASP A 666 -2.21 -36.59 -7.30
CA ASP A 666 -2.33 -35.39 -6.43
C ASP A 666 -0.94 -34.76 -6.09
N PHE A 667 0.16 -35.53 -6.24
CA PHE A 667 1.56 -35.12 -6.05
C PHE A 667 1.88 -34.36 -4.74
N VAL A 668 1.54 -34.93 -3.58
CA VAL A 668 1.83 -34.36 -2.26
C VAL A 668 3.34 -34.36 -1.97
N GLY A 669 3.90 -33.22 -1.58
CA GLY A 669 5.34 -33.08 -1.29
C GLY A 669 6.13 -32.28 -2.33
N THR A 670 5.48 -31.66 -3.32
CA THR A 670 6.15 -30.76 -4.27
C THR A 670 6.76 -29.52 -3.62
N ALA A 671 6.21 -29.08 -2.48
CA ALA A 671 6.76 -27.99 -1.67
C ALA A 671 6.63 -28.30 -0.18
N VAL A 672 7.59 -27.87 0.63
CA VAL A 672 7.61 -28.13 2.07
C VAL A 672 8.12 -26.93 2.86
N SER A 673 7.59 -26.71 4.07
CA SER A 673 8.11 -25.72 5.01
C SER A 673 7.90 -26.16 6.46
N LEU A 674 8.93 -26.02 7.29
CA LEU A 674 8.98 -26.56 8.64
C LEU A 674 9.33 -25.45 9.66
N GLN A 675 8.53 -25.33 10.72
CA GLN A 675 8.88 -24.48 11.86
C GLN A 675 8.31 -25.04 13.16
N GLY A 676 9.20 -25.41 14.11
CA GLY A 676 8.75 -25.89 15.42
C GLY A 676 7.83 -27.10 15.26
N ASP A 677 6.80 -27.22 16.09
CA ASP A 677 5.81 -28.30 16.05
C ASP A 677 4.93 -28.37 14.77
N LYS A 678 5.21 -27.56 13.73
CA LYS A 678 4.36 -27.39 12.53
C LYS A 678 5.12 -27.72 11.25
N ALA A 679 4.49 -28.48 10.37
CA ALA A 679 4.97 -28.85 9.05
C ALA A 679 3.89 -28.55 8.00
N ILE A 680 4.28 -27.91 6.91
CA ILE A 680 3.42 -27.52 5.79
C ILE A 680 3.89 -28.28 4.55
N VAL A 681 2.97 -28.90 3.82
CA VAL A 681 3.26 -29.73 2.64
C VAL A 681 2.31 -29.35 1.50
N GLY A 682 2.85 -28.91 0.37
CA GLY A 682 2.12 -28.57 -0.84
C GLY A 682 1.76 -29.79 -1.69
N ALA A 683 0.65 -29.70 -2.41
CA ALA A 683 0.14 -30.68 -3.36
C ALA A 683 -0.53 -29.92 -4.51
N ASN A 684 0.28 -29.26 -5.33
CA ASN A 684 -0.17 -28.26 -6.32
C ASN A 684 -0.81 -28.87 -7.59
N TRP A 685 -1.05 -30.18 -7.60
CA TRP A 685 -1.77 -30.94 -8.63
C TRP A 685 -3.05 -31.60 -8.09
N ASP A 686 -3.31 -31.49 -6.77
CA ASP A 686 -4.51 -32.03 -6.12
C ASP A 686 -5.80 -31.47 -6.75
N ASN A 687 -6.74 -32.36 -7.06
CA ASN A 687 -8.00 -32.02 -7.70
C ASN A 687 -9.08 -31.70 -6.65
N VAL A 688 -9.28 -30.43 -6.34
CA VAL A 688 -10.22 -29.98 -5.30
C VAL A 688 -11.61 -29.67 -5.88
N GLY A 689 -12.59 -30.47 -5.49
CA GLY A 689 -14.01 -30.19 -5.68
C GLY A 689 -14.53 -30.60 -7.06
N GLN A 690 -14.65 -29.64 -7.99
CA GLN A 690 -14.98 -29.89 -9.40
C GLN A 690 -13.88 -29.42 -10.35
N HIS A 691 -12.84 -28.80 -9.81
CA HIS A 691 -11.75 -28.22 -10.56
C HIS A 691 -10.61 -29.21 -10.71
N LEU A 692 -9.91 -29.11 -11.83
CA LEU A 692 -8.71 -29.90 -12.10
C LEU A 692 -7.48 -29.11 -11.68
N ASP A 693 -6.47 -29.78 -11.11
CA ASP A 693 -5.13 -29.21 -10.95
C ASP A 693 -5.05 -27.88 -10.14
N ASN A 694 -6.07 -27.56 -9.36
CA ASN A 694 -6.19 -26.30 -8.63
C ASN A 694 -5.37 -26.27 -7.33
N GLY A 695 -5.05 -27.44 -6.77
CA GLY A 695 -4.04 -27.61 -5.74
C GLY A 695 -4.50 -27.42 -4.29
N ARG A 696 -3.67 -27.91 -3.37
CA ARG A 696 -3.93 -27.94 -1.92
C ARG A 696 -2.64 -27.80 -1.12
N VAL A 697 -2.77 -27.36 0.13
CA VAL A 697 -1.72 -27.43 1.15
C VAL A 697 -2.23 -28.23 2.36
N TYR A 698 -1.37 -29.07 2.92
CA TYR A 698 -1.63 -29.86 4.12
C TYR A 698 -0.82 -29.33 5.30
N TYR A 699 -1.48 -29.08 6.42
CA TYR A 699 -0.84 -28.69 7.68
C TYR A 699 -0.83 -29.87 8.65
N TYR A 700 0.37 -30.28 9.04
CA TYR A 700 0.64 -31.31 10.04
C TYR A 700 1.22 -30.68 11.30
N LYS A 701 0.83 -31.23 12.44
CA LYS A 701 1.35 -30.84 13.76
C LYS A 701 1.86 -32.05 14.53
N LYS A 702 2.97 -31.87 15.26
CA LYS A 702 3.50 -32.85 16.21
C LYS A 702 2.69 -32.78 17.51
N ASP A 703 2.21 -33.92 18.00
CA ASP A 703 1.63 -34.00 19.35
C ASP A 703 2.75 -33.80 20.39
N GLU A 704 2.50 -33.07 21.47
CA GLU A 704 3.48 -32.94 22.57
C GLU A 704 3.47 -34.18 23.49
N LEU A 705 2.40 -34.99 23.45
CA LEU A 705 2.21 -36.19 24.26
C LEU A 705 2.49 -37.50 23.51
N GLN A 706 2.68 -37.45 22.19
CA GLN A 706 3.05 -38.60 21.36
C GLN A 706 4.26 -38.25 20.48
N THR A 707 4.94 -39.26 19.93
CA THR A 707 6.09 -39.05 19.05
C THR A 707 5.71 -38.84 17.59
N SER A 708 4.43 -38.96 17.25
CA SER A 708 3.88 -38.90 15.89
C SER A 708 3.40 -37.51 15.51
N TRP A 709 3.34 -37.27 14.21
CA TRP A 709 2.68 -36.14 13.58
C TRP A 709 1.25 -36.52 13.16
N SER A 710 0.39 -35.53 13.05
CA SER A 710 -0.98 -35.69 12.54
C SER A 710 -1.36 -34.53 11.66
N GLN A 711 -2.04 -34.80 10.53
CA GLN A 711 -2.67 -33.76 9.75
C GLN A 711 -3.76 -33.08 10.60
N ILE A 712 -3.68 -31.76 10.72
CA ILE A 712 -4.66 -30.94 11.42
C ILE A 712 -5.65 -30.33 10.43
N GLN A 713 -5.19 -29.97 9.23
CA GLN A 713 -5.99 -29.24 8.25
C GLN A 713 -5.54 -29.54 6.82
N SER A 714 -6.49 -29.50 5.89
CA SER A 714 -6.25 -29.25 4.46
C SER A 714 -6.72 -27.84 4.12
N ILE A 715 -5.91 -27.11 3.36
CA ILE A 715 -6.05 -25.70 3.00
C ILE A 715 -6.11 -25.63 1.48
N VAL A 716 -7.05 -24.86 0.95
CA VAL A 716 -7.29 -24.68 -0.50
C VAL A 716 -7.54 -23.20 -0.78
N SER A 717 -7.26 -22.73 -2.00
CA SER A 717 -7.52 -21.35 -2.39
C SER A 717 -9.01 -20.99 -2.30
N GLN A 718 -9.31 -19.72 -2.03
CA GLN A 718 -10.70 -19.24 -1.98
C GLN A 718 -11.30 -19.02 -3.38
N ASN A 719 -10.45 -18.78 -4.39
CA ASN A 719 -10.83 -18.48 -5.77
C ASN A 719 -10.60 -19.64 -6.76
N SER A 720 -10.49 -20.88 -6.24
CA SER A 720 -9.95 -22.01 -6.96
C SER A 720 -10.59 -22.27 -8.34
N SER A 721 -9.76 -22.29 -9.38
CA SER A 721 -10.08 -22.52 -10.79
C SER A 721 -9.15 -23.58 -11.41
N ASP A 722 -9.48 -24.06 -12.60
CA ASP A 722 -8.76 -25.18 -13.23
C ASP A 722 -7.31 -24.79 -13.56
N GLY A 723 -6.34 -25.39 -12.86
CA GLY A 723 -4.91 -25.21 -13.13
C GLY A 723 -4.15 -24.19 -12.28
N ASP A 724 -4.77 -23.53 -11.29
CA ASP A 724 -4.16 -22.44 -10.48
C ASP A 724 -2.85 -22.79 -9.74
N ARG A 725 -2.60 -24.09 -9.49
CA ARG A 725 -1.43 -24.61 -8.75
C ARG A 725 -1.25 -24.07 -7.32
N PHE A 726 -2.33 -23.89 -6.56
CA PHE A 726 -2.23 -23.50 -5.15
C PHE A 726 -1.39 -24.53 -4.36
N GLY A 727 -0.39 -24.05 -3.62
CA GLY A 727 0.55 -24.89 -2.88
C GLY A 727 1.85 -25.22 -3.61
N TYR A 728 2.14 -24.57 -4.74
CA TYR A 728 3.41 -24.76 -5.48
C TYR A 728 4.64 -24.30 -4.71
N SER A 729 4.49 -23.26 -3.88
CA SER A 729 5.53 -22.75 -2.99
C SER A 729 4.89 -22.47 -1.63
N VAL A 730 5.61 -22.74 -0.54
CA VAL A 730 5.11 -22.55 0.84
C VAL A 730 6.20 -22.02 1.75
N SER A 731 5.86 -21.08 2.63
CA SER A 731 6.74 -20.60 3.70
C SER A 731 5.94 -20.38 4.98
N ILE A 732 6.36 -20.99 6.09
CA ILE A 732 5.80 -20.72 7.42
C ILE A 732 6.80 -19.92 8.27
N HIS A 733 6.34 -18.84 8.90
CA HIS A 733 7.11 -18.11 9.90
C HIS A 733 6.19 -17.56 11.01
N GLY A 734 6.56 -17.77 12.26
CA GLY A 734 5.75 -17.40 13.43
C GLY A 734 4.33 -17.98 13.38
N LYS A 735 3.35 -17.09 13.25
CA LYS A 735 1.90 -17.38 13.11
C LYS A 735 1.37 -17.07 11.69
N LYS A 736 2.26 -16.86 10.72
CA LYS A 736 1.93 -16.59 9.32
C LYS A 736 2.37 -17.74 8.42
N LEU A 737 1.60 -18.00 7.38
CA LEU A 737 1.87 -18.97 6.32
C LEU A 737 1.60 -18.27 4.98
N LEU A 738 2.58 -18.31 4.08
CA LEU A 738 2.46 -17.81 2.71
C LEU A 738 2.47 -18.99 1.74
N VAL A 739 1.53 -18.98 0.79
CA VAL A 739 1.33 -20.06 -0.19
C VAL A 739 1.22 -19.49 -1.61
N GLY A 740 2.09 -19.92 -2.52
CA GLY A 740 2.01 -19.53 -3.94
C GLY A 740 1.00 -20.35 -4.74
N ALA A 741 0.32 -19.66 -5.67
CA ALA A 741 -0.56 -20.19 -6.71
C ALA A 741 -0.15 -19.55 -8.06
N TRP A 742 1.03 -19.95 -8.55
CA TRP A 742 1.73 -19.30 -9.67
C TRP A 742 1.00 -19.32 -11.02
N ARG A 743 -0.12 -20.03 -11.12
CA ARG A 743 -0.95 -20.11 -12.33
C ARG A 743 -2.39 -19.63 -12.10
N GLU A 744 -2.68 -18.98 -10.97
CA GLU A 744 -4.02 -18.42 -10.74
C GLU A 744 -4.33 -17.36 -11.82
N ASP A 745 -5.43 -17.58 -12.54
CA ASP A 745 -5.99 -16.65 -13.52
C ASP A 745 -6.74 -15.50 -12.82
N HIS A 746 -6.40 -14.24 -13.09
CA HIS A 746 -7.23 -13.11 -12.65
C HIS A 746 -7.25 -11.91 -13.59
N ASP A 747 -8.29 -11.06 -13.42
CA ASP A 747 -8.46 -9.77 -14.09
C ASP A 747 -8.29 -9.80 -15.63
N THR A 748 -8.81 -10.88 -16.24
CA THR A 748 -8.79 -11.22 -17.68
C THR A 748 -7.45 -11.62 -18.28
N LYS A 749 -6.39 -11.67 -17.47
CA LYS A 749 -5.12 -12.33 -17.80
C LYS A 749 -5.22 -13.82 -17.48
N VAL A 750 -4.22 -14.57 -17.95
CA VAL A 750 -4.09 -16.02 -17.70
C VAL A 750 -2.70 -16.32 -17.18
N ASP A 751 -2.61 -17.30 -16.28
CA ASP A 751 -1.42 -17.74 -15.56
C ASP A 751 -0.59 -16.58 -14.96
N ASN A 752 -1.23 -15.49 -14.54
CA ASN A 752 -0.55 -14.30 -14.01
C ASN A 752 -0.16 -14.47 -12.53
N GLY A 753 -0.87 -15.33 -11.81
CA GLY A 753 -0.44 -15.88 -10.53
C GLY A 753 -0.84 -15.05 -9.31
N ALA A 754 -0.83 -15.72 -8.16
CA ALA A 754 -1.20 -15.17 -6.87
C ALA A 754 -0.40 -15.80 -5.72
N ALA A 755 -0.44 -15.16 -4.55
CA ALA A 755 0.01 -15.75 -3.30
C ALA A 755 -0.98 -15.46 -2.17
N TYR A 756 -1.15 -16.40 -1.25
CA TYR A 756 -2.11 -16.33 -0.16
C TYR A 756 -1.38 -16.26 1.17
N LEU A 757 -1.66 -15.21 1.95
CA LEU A 757 -1.27 -15.13 3.34
C LEU A 757 -2.36 -15.73 4.23
N LEU A 758 -1.96 -16.54 5.20
CA LEU A 758 -2.83 -17.14 6.20
C LEU A 758 -2.30 -16.88 7.60
N SER A 759 -3.20 -16.65 8.54
CA SER A 759 -2.93 -16.50 9.97
C SER A 759 -3.35 -17.74 10.76
N LEU A 760 -2.54 -18.15 11.74
CA LEU A 760 -2.87 -19.24 12.64
C LEU A 760 -3.78 -18.75 13.78
N ASN A 761 -5.04 -19.18 13.77
CA ASN A 761 -5.96 -18.98 14.87
C ASN A 761 -5.59 -19.91 16.04
N GLU A 762 -4.98 -19.35 17.10
CA GLU A 762 -4.51 -20.12 18.25
C GLU A 762 -5.63 -20.75 19.09
N THR A 763 -6.88 -20.30 18.94
CA THR A 763 -8.03 -20.89 19.68
C THR A 763 -8.52 -22.18 19.02
N THR A 764 -8.51 -22.23 17.68
CA THR A 764 -8.92 -23.41 16.91
C THR A 764 -7.75 -24.32 16.57
N GLY A 765 -6.53 -23.76 16.53
CA GLY A 765 -5.33 -24.42 16.01
C GLY A 765 -5.30 -24.51 14.49
N LEU A 766 -6.14 -23.76 13.77
CA LEU A 766 -6.30 -23.81 12.31
C LEU A 766 -5.77 -22.54 11.65
N TRP A 767 -5.31 -22.67 10.41
CA TRP A 767 -4.97 -21.57 9.52
C TRP A 767 -6.24 -21.00 8.88
N GLU A 768 -6.37 -19.69 8.92
CA GLU A 768 -7.47 -18.94 8.32
C GLU A 768 -6.87 -18.01 7.26
N HIS A 769 -7.53 -17.92 6.09
CA HIS A 769 -7.11 -17.00 5.03
C HIS A 769 -7.17 -15.56 5.53
N GLU A 770 -6.11 -14.81 5.26
CA GLU A 770 -5.93 -13.44 5.74
C GLU A 770 -5.89 -12.44 4.59
N GLU A 771 -5.07 -12.70 3.57
CA GLU A 771 -4.83 -11.76 2.46
C GLU A 771 -4.53 -12.52 1.16
N LEU A 772 -5.02 -11.99 0.04
CA LEU A 772 -4.68 -12.43 -1.30
C LEU A 772 -3.76 -11.39 -1.96
N LEU A 773 -2.54 -11.80 -2.25
CA LEU A 773 -1.46 -10.99 -2.80
C LEU A 773 -1.33 -11.27 -4.29
N ARG A 774 -1.15 -10.20 -5.07
CA ARG A 774 -0.98 -10.20 -6.53
C ARG A 774 0.11 -9.17 -6.87
N ALA A 775 0.80 -9.35 -8.00
CA ALA A 775 1.65 -8.30 -8.57
C ALA A 775 0.79 -7.05 -8.88
N ASN A 776 1.42 -5.86 -8.95
CA ASN A 776 0.71 -4.57 -9.15
C ASN A 776 0.69 -4.10 -10.61
N ASP A 777 1.37 -4.86 -11.44
CA ASP A 777 1.86 -4.62 -12.79
C ASP A 777 1.58 -5.81 -13.73
N PHE A 778 1.01 -6.88 -13.17
CA PHE A 778 0.71 -8.16 -13.82
C PHE A 778 0.19 -8.09 -15.27
N ASP A 779 0.76 -8.95 -16.10
CA ASP A 779 0.35 -9.35 -17.42
C ASP A 779 0.19 -10.89 -17.48
N THR A 780 0.10 -11.47 -18.68
CA THR A 780 -0.10 -12.91 -18.89
C THR A 780 1.21 -13.67 -18.73
N GLU A 781 1.17 -14.81 -18.03
CA GLU A 781 2.28 -15.75 -17.83
C GLU A 781 3.44 -15.28 -16.91
N ASP A 782 3.36 -14.14 -16.19
CA ASP A 782 4.45 -13.67 -15.27
C ASP A 782 4.78 -14.63 -14.12
N TYR A 783 3.81 -15.46 -13.74
CA TYR A 783 3.91 -16.50 -12.73
C TYR A 783 4.20 -16.01 -11.29
N PHE A 784 3.51 -14.96 -10.84
CA PHE A 784 3.62 -14.44 -9.47
C PHE A 784 3.27 -15.52 -8.43
N GLY A 785 4.13 -15.72 -7.43
CA GLY A 785 3.99 -16.78 -6.44
C GLY A 785 4.79 -18.05 -6.74
N VAL A 786 5.62 -18.07 -7.79
CA VAL A 786 6.51 -19.21 -8.10
C VAL A 786 7.49 -19.52 -6.95
N SER A 787 7.93 -18.51 -6.22
CA SER A 787 8.72 -18.65 -5.00
C SER A 787 8.22 -17.69 -3.92
N VAL A 788 8.25 -18.12 -2.66
CA VAL A 788 7.77 -17.33 -1.51
C VAL A 788 8.67 -17.55 -0.29
N LYS A 789 8.92 -16.49 0.50
CA LYS A 789 9.56 -16.59 1.82
C LYS A 789 8.98 -15.58 2.80
N LEU A 790 8.78 -16.01 4.04
CA LEU A 790 8.38 -15.20 5.18
C LEU A 790 9.48 -15.13 6.24
N THR A 791 9.53 -14.01 6.95
CA THR A 791 10.30 -13.78 8.19
C THR A 791 9.46 -12.91 9.13
N ASP A 792 10.01 -12.48 10.28
CA ASP A 792 9.35 -11.52 11.17
C ASP A 792 9.11 -10.16 10.52
N GLN A 793 9.98 -9.71 9.61
CA GLN A 793 9.97 -8.33 9.07
C GLN A 793 9.68 -8.25 7.57
N TRP A 794 9.93 -9.34 6.83
CA TRP A 794 9.96 -9.37 5.38
C TRP A 794 9.17 -10.55 4.83
N MET A 795 8.42 -10.27 3.77
CA MET A 795 7.72 -11.21 2.91
C MET A 795 8.22 -10.96 1.48
N MET A 796 8.65 -12.00 0.79
CA MET A 796 9.20 -11.91 -0.57
C MET A 796 8.54 -12.93 -1.48
N ILE A 797 8.17 -12.49 -2.69
CA ILE A 797 7.40 -13.27 -3.66
C ILE A 797 8.00 -13.07 -5.06
N GLY A 798 8.38 -14.16 -5.72
CA GLY A 798 8.91 -14.12 -7.09
C GLY A 798 7.83 -14.23 -8.18
N ALA A 799 8.10 -13.60 -9.33
CA ALA A 799 7.37 -13.74 -10.59
C ALA A 799 8.41 -13.88 -11.72
N HIS A 800 8.70 -15.11 -12.15
CA HIS A 800 9.92 -15.40 -12.91
C HIS A 800 9.82 -15.26 -14.43
N GLN A 801 8.66 -14.84 -14.96
CA GLN A 801 8.52 -14.44 -16.36
C GLN A 801 8.03 -12.98 -16.46
N GLU A 802 8.06 -12.22 -15.36
CA GLU A 802 7.70 -10.79 -15.36
C GLU A 802 8.49 -10.03 -16.46
N ASP A 803 7.76 -9.28 -17.28
CA ASP A 803 8.25 -8.61 -18.49
C ASP A 803 9.00 -7.29 -18.21
N THR A 804 9.27 -6.99 -16.92
CA THR A 804 9.92 -5.77 -16.45
C THR A 804 11.34 -6.08 -15.92
N PRO A 805 12.42 -5.47 -16.46
CA PRO A 805 12.48 -4.39 -17.44
C PRO A 805 12.53 -4.87 -18.90
N SER A 806 12.56 -6.19 -19.12
CA SER A 806 12.73 -6.87 -20.41
C SER A 806 11.94 -8.18 -20.42
N ILE A 807 11.61 -8.70 -21.61
CA ILE A 807 10.71 -9.84 -21.77
C ILE A 807 11.19 -11.06 -20.97
N ASN A 808 10.32 -11.65 -20.15
CA ASN A 808 10.61 -12.77 -19.26
C ASN A 808 11.87 -12.59 -18.37
N ALA A 809 12.26 -11.36 -18.02
CA ALA A 809 13.41 -11.11 -17.16
C ALA A 809 13.18 -11.68 -15.76
N GLY A 810 11.97 -11.46 -15.22
CA GLY A 810 11.55 -11.89 -13.90
C GLY A 810 11.86 -10.87 -12.80
N SER A 811 11.01 -10.88 -11.76
CA SER A 811 11.00 -9.91 -10.67
C SER A 811 10.76 -10.56 -9.30
N VAL A 812 11.08 -9.83 -8.22
CA VAL A 812 10.70 -10.20 -6.84
C VAL A 812 10.06 -9.03 -6.13
N TYR A 813 8.84 -9.24 -5.65
CA TYR A 813 8.06 -8.28 -4.88
C TYR A 813 8.36 -8.45 -3.40
N VAL A 814 8.76 -7.36 -2.76
CA VAL A 814 9.19 -7.32 -1.36
C VAL A 814 8.21 -6.50 -0.55
N TYR A 815 7.66 -7.15 0.47
CA TYR A 815 6.73 -6.57 1.42
C TYR A 815 7.41 -6.50 2.78
N ARG A 816 7.19 -5.41 3.51
CA ARG A 816 7.69 -5.18 4.85
C ARG A 816 6.53 -5.10 5.82
N THR A 817 6.66 -5.74 6.98
CA THR A 817 5.70 -5.53 8.06
C THR A 817 6.22 -4.53 9.10
N ASP A 818 5.34 -3.62 9.51
CA ASP A 818 5.61 -2.68 10.60
C ASP A 818 5.43 -3.37 11.94
N LEU A 819 6.42 -4.18 12.31
CA LEU A 819 6.54 -4.72 13.66
C LEU A 819 6.71 -3.57 14.66
N ILE A 820 5.60 -3.20 15.29
CA ILE A 820 5.61 -2.58 16.61
C ILE A 820 6.31 -3.57 17.53
N PHE A 821 7.57 -3.31 17.86
CA PHE A 821 8.23 -3.97 18.97
C PHE A 821 7.44 -3.64 20.25
N GLU A 822 6.64 -4.59 20.73
CA GLU A 822 6.29 -4.65 22.14
C GLU A 822 7.61 -4.75 22.92
N ASN A 823 8.09 -3.61 23.42
CA ASN A 823 9.28 -3.53 24.25
C ASN A 823 9.00 -4.18 25.61
N GLY A 824 9.05 -5.51 25.64
CA GLY A 824 9.32 -6.28 26.83
C GLY A 824 10.71 -5.91 27.35
N PHE A 825 10.76 -5.16 28.44
CA PHE A 825 11.98 -4.90 29.18
C PHE A 825 12.55 -6.19 29.77
N GLU A 826 13.81 -6.51 29.48
CA GLU A 826 14.78 -7.11 30.43
C GLU A 826 16.09 -6.32 30.41
#